data_AF-A0A842UVK1-F1
#
_entry.id   AF-A0A842UVK1-F1
#
_cell.length_a   1.000
_cell.length_b   1.000
_cell.length_c   1.000
_cell.angle_alpha   90.00
_cell.angle_beta   90.00
_cell.angle_gamma   90.00
#
_symmetry.space_group_name_H-M   'P 1'
#
loop_
_entity.id
_entity.type
_entity.pdbx_description
1 polymer ?
#
loop_
_entity_poly.entity_id
_entity_poly.type
_entity_poly.pdbx_seq_one_letter_code
_entity_poly.pdbx_strand_id
1 'polypeptide(L)'
;MTEETQSKKISKYFSELDKETKDILKISKEARKRGLDPEKDVEVPIACNMAERVIGLISAIAPKVADAGIEKRITELEKQYGNLDWRVAFKIAEEIAQQKFVKFDSQIEAMEIGIRIGFAYITLGVVSSPLEGFACLKVFKREDGKEYIGINYAGPIRSAGGTMGAASVLIVDYVRKKMGYAAYDATEKEIKRMSTELYDYHERVTNLQYLPSKEEIEFLTKHIPVQVVGEPSEKLEVSNYKDLPRVETNTIRNGVCLVIGECLCQKAPKLWKQLARWGKDFDMDQWHFLEEFLKIQKKARAGKEEVKSKEKVPPDYNYIKDLPAGRPVLCHPKYPGGFRLRYGRSRASGLSSMSISPVTMLVLDEFIGVGTQIKYERPGKSTAVAPCDTIEGPIVKLEDGTVIRLETKEEARKFSSQVEEILFLGDMLVNYGEFLNRAHVLVSPGYCEEWWVQELEKATVDMFGNLDLDKLSSLVGISKDSLDKLLKLPFRSRISAEAAVQLSRSMNIPLHPYYTYHWNLIDLARFGLMLEWFDKGKVEREGDKILKIVLPLDPEPKRALELIGMPHLVVNNEFVVIEKGHAHALMASLGVTQEKDLASLRKTVSEVPDDSETSVLEILSKSGDVRLRDKSGLFIGGRMGRPEKAKMRKLTGSPHVLFPVGEEGGRLRCFQAALDEGRITADFPVYKCTKCEKETISPICEHCG
;
A
#
# COMPACT_ATOMS: atom_id res chain seq x y z
N MET A 1 -0.32 -22.29 -16.09
CA MET A 1 -0.74 -22.27 -17.50
C MET A 1 -0.20 -23.55 -18.13
N THR A 2 -1.05 -24.38 -18.71
CA THR A 2 -0.63 -25.52 -19.52
C THR A 2 0.12 -25.00 -20.76
N GLU A 3 1.13 -25.74 -21.22
CA GLU A 3 2.03 -25.36 -22.33
C GLU A 3 1.31 -24.97 -23.65
N GLU A 4 0.01 -25.30 -23.79
CA GLU A 4 -0.77 -25.11 -25.02
C GLU A 4 -1.16 -23.66 -25.37
N THR A 5 -0.85 -22.64 -24.54
CA THR A 5 -1.24 -21.23 -24.84
C THR A 5 -0.08 -20.24 -24.93
N GLN A 6 1.16 -20.70 -24.90
CA GLN A 6 2.32 -19.81 -24.82
C GLN A 6 2.85 -19.41 -26.20
N SER A 7 3.06 -18.10 -26.43
CA SER A 7 3.61 -17.66 -27.71
C SER A 7 5.05 -18.13 -27.89
N LYS A 8 5.44 -18.44 -29.14
CA LYS A 8 6.81 -18.86 -29.49
C LYS A 8 7.89 -17.93 -28.94
N LYS A 9 7.62 -16.61 -28.85
CA LYS A 9 8.57 -15.63 -28.29
C LYS A 9 8.78 -15.85 -26.79
N ILE A 10 7.72 -16.09 -26.03
CA ILE A 10 7.82 -16.31 -24.58
C ILE A 10 8.46 -17.66 -24.30
N SER A 11 8.10 -18.71 -25.04
CA SER A 11 8.74 -20.03 -24.90
C SER A 11 10.25 -19.95 -25.18
N LYS A 12 10.64 -19.24 -26.24
CA LYS A 12 12.06 -18.99 -26.54
C LYS A 12 12.76 -18.28 -25.39
N TYR A 13 12.17 -17.20 -24.86
CA TYR A 13 12.72 -16.45 -23.73
C TYR A 13 12.97 -17.34 -22.49
N PHE A 14 12.01 -18.16 -22.07
CA PHE A 14 12.23 -19.05 -20.93
C PHE A 14 13.23 -20.17 -21.23
N SER A 15 13.26 -20.69 -22.46
CA SER A 15 14.25 -21.71 -22.84
C SER A 15 15.68 -21.17 -22.80
N GLU A 16 15.89 -19.89 -23.14
CA GLU A 16 17.18 -19.23 -23.03
C GLU A 16 17.58 -19.06 -21.55
N LEU A 17 16.68 -18.56 -20.71
CA LEU A 17 16.93 -18.44 -19.26
C LEU A 17 17.21 -19.78 -18.58
N ASP A 18 16.45 -20.83 -18.92
CA ASP A 18 16.64 -22.17 -18.35
C ASP A 18 17.99 -22.76 -18.76
N LYS A 19 18.38 -22.59 -20.03
CA LYS A 19 19.71 -23.01 -20.51
C LYS A 19 20.83 -22.29 -19.76
N GLU A 20 20.79 -20.96 -19.70
CA GLU A 20 21.82 -20.17 -19.01
C GLU A 20 21.90 -20.52 -17.52
N THR A 21 20.74 -20.72 -16.87
CA THR A 21 20.67 -21.12 -15.46
C THR A 21 21.31 -22.50 -15.24
N LYS A 22 21.03 -23.48 -16.11
CA LYS A 22 21.61 -24.83 -16.06
C LYS A 22 23.11 -24.82 -16.31
N ASP A 23 23.59 -23.97 -17.22
CA ASP A 23 25.02 -23.81 -17.50
C ASP A 23 25.76 -23.26 -16.26
N ILE A 24 25.20 -22.25 -15.58
CA ILE A 24 25.76 -21.73 -14.32
C ILE A 24 25.71 -22.80 -13.23
N LEU A 25 24.60 -23.52 -13.08
CA LEU A 25 24.46 -24.58 -12.08
C LEU A 25 25.50 -25.68 -12.28
N LYS A 26 25.80 -26.04 -13.53
CA LYS A 26 26.84 -27.03 -13.84
C LYS A 26 28.21 -26.58 -13.32
N ILE A 27 28.58 -25.32 -13.52
CA ILE A 27 29.83 -24.75 -13.00
C ILE A 27 29.85 -24.84 -11.46
N SER A 28 28.77 -24.45 -10.80
CA SER A 28 28.65 -24.51 -9.34
C SER A 28 28.75 -25.94 -8.80
N LYS A 29 28.13 -26.92 -9.48
CA LYS A 29 28.20 -28.34 -9.10
C LYS A 29 29.61 -28.90 -9.23
N GLU A 30 30.31 -28.60 -10.32
CA GLU A 30 31.71 -29.02 -10.48
C GLU A 30 32.63 -28.37 -9.43
N ALA A 31 32.36 -27.12 -9.03
CA ALA A 31 33.07 -26.49 -7.92
C ALA A 31 32.80 -27.18 -6.58
N ARG A 32 31.53 -27.41 -6.23
CA ARG A 32 31.11 -28.06 -4.96
C ARG A 32 31.63 -29.50 -4.82
N LYS A 33 31.69 -30.26 -5.92
CA LYS A 33 32.26 -31.62 -5.94
C LYS A 33 33.72 -31.70 -5.47
N ARG A 34 34.45 -30.58 -5.49
CA ARG A 34 35.83 -30.52 -4.97
C ARG A 34 35.90 -30.67 -3.46
N GLY A 35 34.77 -30.58 -2.74
CA GLY A 35 34.70 -30.78 -1.30
C GLY A 35 35.34 -29.66 -0.47
N LEU A 36 35.48 -28.47 -1.04
CA LEU A 36 36.07 -27.29 -0.38
C LEU A 36 35.05 -26.48 0.43
N ASP A 37 33.76 -26.75 0.25
CA ASP A 37 32.64 -26.10 0.90
C ASP A 37 31.95 -27.07 1.89
N PRO A 38 31.06 -26.61 2.78
CA PRO A 38 30.37 -27.48 3.75
C PRO A 38 29.61 -28.65 3.12
N GLU A 39 29.03 -28.43 1.94
CA GLU A 39 28.26 -29.43 1.19
C GLU A 39 28.90 -29.72 -0.17
N LYS A 40 28.84 -30.99 -0.59
CA LYS A 40 29.41 -31.47 -1.87
C LYS A 40 28.51 -31.23 -3.09
N ASP A 41 27.30 -30.76 -2.87
CA ASP A 41 26.37 -30.35 -3.93
C ASP A 41 25.90 -28.91 -3.69
N VAL A 42 25.18 -28.36 -4.67
CA VAL A 42 24.62 -27.03 -4.61
C VAL A 42 23.39 -27.02 -3.69
N GLU A 43 23.44 -26.19 -2.65
CA GLU A 43 22.39 -26.07 -1.62
C GLU A 43 21.16 -25.24 -2.07
N VAL A 44 21.21 -24.63 -3.26
CA VAL A 44 20.10 -23.83 -3.81
C VAL A 44 19.45 -24.60 -4.97
N PRO A 45 18.34 -25.32 -4.72
CA PRO A 45 17.66 -26.09 -5.76
C PRO A 45 16.91 -25.19 -6.74
N ILE A 46 16.79 -25.65 -7.99
CA ILE A 46 15.94 -25.01 -9.00
C ILE A 46 14.51 -25.55 -8.84
N ALA A 47 13.52 -24.66 -8.84
CA ALA A 47 12.11 -25.01 -8.89
C ALA A 47 11.44 -24.32 -10.07
N CYS A 48 10.72 -25.07 -10.90
CA CYS A 48 10.06 -24.59 -12.11
C CYS A 48 8.69 -24.00 -11.82
N ASN A 49 8.03 -24.46 -10.76
CA ASN A 49 6.70 -24.00 -10.38
C ASN A 49 6.58 -23.78 -8.86
N MET A 50 5.41 -23.30 -8.43
CA MET A 50 5.14 -23.04 -7.03
C MET A 50 5.10 -24.32 -6.19
N ALA A 51 4.51 -25.40 -6.69
CA ALA A 51 4.38 -26.66 -5.95
C ALA A 51 5.77 -27.25 -5.64
N GLU A 52 6.65 -27.33 -6.64
CA GLU A 52 8.05 -27.73 -6.47
C GLU A 52 8.80 -26.84 -5.47
N ARG A 53 8.54 -25.52 -5.50
CA ARG A 53 9.17 -24.59 -4.55
C ARG A 53 8.71 -24.84 -3.12
N VAL A 54 7.42 -25.11 -2.93
CA VAL A 54 6.83 -25.42 -1.62
C VAL A 54 7.44 -26.71 -1.06
N ILE A 55 7.49 -27.77 -1.87
CA ILE A 55 8.05 -29.05 -1.45
C ILE A 55 9.55 -28.95 -1.25
N GLY A 56 10.29 -28.32 -2.17
CA GLY A 56 11.72 -28.08 -2.04
C GLY A 56 12.08 -27.30 -0.79
N LEU A 57 11.30 -26.28 -0.43
CA LEU A 57 11.50 -25.50 0.80
C LEU A 57 11.36 -26.37 2.06
N ILE A 58 10.29 -27.17 2.15
CA ILE A 58 10.04 -28.00 3.34
C ILE A 58 10.93 -29.24 3.38
N SER A 59 11.43 -29.71 2.24
CA SER A 59 12.35 -30.84 2.17
C SER A 59 13.68 -30.59 2.88
N ALA A 60 14.05 -29.31 3.12
CA ALA A 60 15.21 -28.95 3.93
C ALA A 60 15.12 -29.47 5.38
N ILE A 61 13.91 -29.57 5.94
CA ILE A 61 13.68 -30.09 7.30
C ILE A 61 13.03 -31.48 7.31
N ALA A 62 12.36 -31.86 6.23
CA ALA A 62 11.69 -33.16 6.09
C ALA A 62 11.99 -33.80 4.74
N PRO A 63 13.20 -34.35 4.51
CA PRO A 63 13.59 -34.91 3.21
C PRO A 63 12.62 -35.98 2.68
N LYS A 64 11.91 -36.67 3.58
CA LYS A 64 10.92 -37.70 3.25
C LYS A 64 9.77 -37.19 2.35
N VAL A 65 9.53 -35.87 2.27
CA VAL A 65 8.43 -35.30 1.45
C VAL A 65 8.80 -35.00 0.00
N ALA A 66 10.10 -34.96 -0.33
CA ALA A 66 10.58 -34.53 -1.65
C ALA A 66 9.98 -35.35 -2.81
N ASP A 67 9.94 -36.68 -2.65
CA ASP A 67 9.47 -37.61 -3.69
C ASP A 67 8.08 -38.21 -3.38
N ALA A 68 7.33 -37.59 -2.46
CA ALA A 68 6.06 -38.14 -1.97
C ALA A 68 4.86 -37.89 -2.89
N GLY A 69 5.06 -37.28 -4.07
CA GLY A 69 4.00 -37.00 -5.05
C GLY A 69 3.02 -35.88 -4.65
N ILE A 70 3.34 -35.10 -3.62
CA ILE A 70 2.49 -34.03 -3.07
C ILE A 70 2.22 -32.93 -4.10
N GLU A 71 3.18 -32.64 -4.99
CA GLU A 71 3.07 -31.61 -6.04
C GLU A 71 1.90 -31.85 -6.99
N LYS A 72 1.70 -33.12 -7.38
CA LYS A 72 0.58 -33.54 -8.23
C LYS A 72 -0.74 -33.30 -7.52
N ARG A 73 -0.80 -33.62 -6.22
CA ARG A 73 -1.99 -33.39 -5.40
C ARG A 73 -2.33 -31.91 -5.29
N ILE A 74 -1.34 -31.04 -5.07
CA ILE A 74 -1.54 -29.59 -5.05
C ILE A 74 -2.18 -29.14 -6.36
N THR A 75 -1.67 -29.61 -7.49
CA THR A 75 -2.20 -29.26 -8.82
C THR A 75 -3.64 -29.74 -9.02
N GLU A 76 -4.00 -30.92 -8.51
CA GLU A 76 -5.38 -31.42 -8.53
C GLU A 76 -6.32 -30.56 -7.68
N LEU A 77 -5.89 -30.20 -6.47
CA LEU A 77 -6.64 -29.33 -5.57
C LEU A 77 -6.81 -27.92 -6.16
N GLU A 78 -5.80 -27.38 -6.85
CA GLU A 78 -5.90 -26.11 -7.56
C GLU A 78 -6.92 -26.15 -8.70
N LYS A 79 -7.05 -27.28 -9.41
CA LYS A 79 -8.13 -27.45 -10.41
C LYS A 79 -9.52 -27.46 -9.78
N GLN A 80 -9.63 -27.98 -8.54
CA GLN A 80 -10.90 -28.05 -7.82
C GLN A 80 -11.31 -26.72 -7.18
N TYR A 81 -10.40 -26.04 -6.50
CA TYR A 81 -10.70 -24.86 -5.68
C TYR A 81 -10.26 -23.53 -6.32
N GLY A 82 -9.35 -23.59 -7.29
CA GLY A 82 -8.69 -22.43 -7.89
C GLY A 82 -7.24 -22.27 -7.40
N ASN A 83 -6.40 -21.67 -8.25
CA ASN A 83 -5.01 -21.38 -7.93
C ASN A 83 -4.89 -20.45 -6.71
N LEU A 84 -3.96 -20.75 -5.81
CA LEU A 84 -3.68 -19.96 -4.59
C LEU A 84 -4.85 -19.83 -3.60
N ASP A 85 -5.88 -20.68 -3.72
CA ASP A 85 -6.98 -20.70 -2.76
C ASP A 85 -6.54 -21.32 -1.42
N TRP A 86 -6.95 -20.73 -0.29
CA TRP A 86 -6.59 -21.22 1.05
C TRP A 86 -7.09 -22.64 1.31
N ARG A 87 -8.19 -23.05 0.67
CA ARG A 87 -8.75 -24.41 0.81
C ARG A 87 -7.79 -25.49 0.32
N VAL A 88 -6.94 -25.19 -0.67
CA VAL A 88 -5.87 -26.09 -1.12
C VAL A 88 -4.88 -26.35 0.01
N ALA A 89 -4.45 -25.29 0.72
CA ALA A 89 -3.54 -25.40 1.85
C ALA A 89 -4.14 -26.17 3.03
N PHE A 90 -5.42 -25.97 3.31
CA PHE A 90 -6.12 -26.69 4.38
C PHE A 90 -6.18 -28.18 4.05
N LYS A 91 -6.57 -28.51 2.82
CA LYS A 91 -6.75 -29.90 2.41
C LYS A 91 -5.43 -30.65 2.33
N ILE A 92 -4.39 -30.02 1.78
CA ILE A 92 -3.07 -30.67 1.73
C ILE A 92 -2.48 -30.86 3.13
N ALA A 93 -2.65 -29.87 4.03
CA ALA A 93 -2.20 -29.99 5.41
C ALA A 93 -2.93 -31.12 6.16
N GLU A 94 -4.25 -31.25 5.96
CA GLU A 94 -5.03 -32.36 6.52
C GLU A 94 -4.57 -33.71 5.97
N GLU A 95 -4.42 -33.85 4.65
CA GLU A 95 -4.06 -35.13 4.02
C GLU A 95 -2.65 -35.61 4.44
N ILE A 96 -1.70 -34.68 4.64
CA ILE A 96 -0.37 -34.98 5.17
C ILE A 96 -0.43 -35.32 6.66
N ALA A 97 -1.21 -34.59 7.46
CA ALA A 97 -1.41 -34.90 8.88
C ALA A 97 -2.09 -36.27 9.08
N GLN A 98 -2.93 -36.69 8.13
CA GLN A 98 -3.50 -38.05 8.05
C GLN A 98 -2.52 -39.10 7.53
N GLN A 99 -1.26 -38.73 7.26
CA GLN A 99 -0.19 -39.60 6.78
C GLN A 99 -0.51 -40.33 5.47
N LYS A 100 -1.27 -39.68 4.56
CA LYS A 100 -1.66 -40.29 3.26
C LYS A 100 -0.51 -40.44 2.27
N PHE A 101 0.53 -39.61 2.39
CA PHE A 101 1.67 -39.59 1.47
C PHE A 101 2.91 -40.28 2.04
N VAL A 102 3.20 -40.02 3.32
CA VAL A 102 4.42 -40.46 4.00
C VAL A 102 4.06 -40.79 5.44
N LYS A 103 4.76 -41.78 6.03
CA LYS A 103 4.68 -42.10 7.45
C LYS A 103 5.69 -41.27 8.24
N PHE A 104 5.23 -40.72 9.36
CA PHE A 104 6.03 -39.92 10.28
C PHE A 104 6.23 -40.66 11.60
N ASP A 105 7.20 -40.20 12.39
CA ASP A 105 7.58 -40.86 13.64
C ASP A 105 6.56 -40.54 14.76
N SER A 106 5.83 -39.42 14.63
CA SER A 106 4.72 -39.07 15.50
C SER A 106 3.57 -38.34 14.79
N GLN A 107 2.38 -38.35 15.40
CA GLN A 107 1.22 -37.61 14.89
C GLN A 107 1.45 -36.09 14.89
N ILE A 108 2.20 -35.57 15.88
CA ILE A 108 2.55 -34.15 15.95
C ILE A 108 3.50 -33.77 14.81
N GLU A 109 4.50 -34.60 14.51
CA GLU A 109 5.39 -34.38 13.37
C GLU A 109 4.61 -34.35 12.05
N ALA A 110 3.69 -35.30 11.84
CA ALA A 110 2.82 -35.31 10.65
C ALA A 110 1.99 -34.01 10.52
N MET A 111 1.43 -33.53 11.65
CA MET A 111 0.70 -32.27 11.69
C MET A 111 1.60 -31.08 11.36
N GLU A 112 2.79 -30.99 11.96
CA GLU A 112 3.75 -29.93 11.72
C GLU A 112 4.13 -29.85 10.24
N ILE A 113 4.53 -30.97 9.63
CA ILE A 113 4.92 -30.99 8.23
C ILE A 113 3.75 -30.64 7.31
N GLY A 114 2.55 -31.16 7.59
CA GLY A 114 1.35 -30.79 6.84
C GLY A 114 1.04 -29.29 6.93
N ILE A 115 1.09 -28.72 8.12
CA ILE A 115 0.89 -27.28 8.36
C ILE A 115 1.95 -26.46 7.64
N ARG A 116 3.23 -26.85 7.69
CA ARG A 116 4.33 -26.14 7.03
C ARG A 116 4.17 -26.15 5.51
N ILE A 117 3.74 -27.27 4.90
CA ILE A 117 3.45 -27.34 3.47
C ILE A 117 2.26 -26.45 3.10
N GLY A 118 1.17 -26.50 3.87
CA GLY A 118 0.02 -25.60 3.67
C GLY A 118 0.41 -24.13 3.81
N PHE A 119 1.23 -23.80 4.81
CA PHE A 119 1.72 -22.45 5.04
C PHE A 119 2.68 -21.97 3.94
N ALA A 120 3.59 -22.83 3.49
CA ALA A 120 4.46 -22.57 2.35
C ALA A 120 3.65 -22.33 1.07
N TYR A 121 2.58 -23.11 0.83
CA TYR A 121 1.70 -22.90 -0.32
C TYR A 121 1.05 -21.51 -0.33
N ILE A 122 0.40 -21.08 0.77
CA ILE A 122 -0.23 -19.75 0.82
C ILE A 122 0.77 -18.60 0.80
N THR A 123 2.04 -18.87 1.10
CA THR A 123 3.16 -17.91 1.01
C THR A 123 3.98 -18.08 -0.27
N LEU A 124 3.50 -18.86 -1.25
CA LEU A 124 4.15 -19.11 -2.54
C LEU A 124 5.53 -19.79 -2.45
N GLY A 125 5.92 -20.30 -1.28
CA GLY A 125 7.25 -20.86 -1.03
C GLY A 125 8.39 -19.84 -1.15
N VAL A 126 8.12 -18.54 -0.96
CA VAL A 126 9.13 -17.46 -1.12
C VAL A 126 9.57 -16.80 0.19
N VAL A 127 9.05 -17.26 1.34
CA VAL A 127 9.38 -16.71 2.66
C VAL A 127 9.89 -17.82 3.57
N SER A 128 10.73 -17.46 4.55
CA SER A 128 11.26 -18.44 5.51
C SER A 128 10.29 -18.77 6.65
N SER A 129 9.17 -18.06 6.78
CA SER A 129 8.23 -18.27 7.90
C SER A 129 7.70 -19.71 8.08
N PRO A 130 7.46 -20.52 7.03
CA PRO A 130 7.14 -21.93 7.19
C PRO A 130 8.26 -22.76 7.83
N LEU A 131 9.51 -22.31 7.79
CA LEU A 131 10.67 -22.96 8.41
C LEU A 131 11.01 -22.33 9.78
N GLU A 132 11.20 -21.02 9.79
CA GLU A 132 11.75 -20.27 10.92
C GLU A 132 10.69 -19.53 11.74
N GLY A 133 9.55 -19.19 11.14
CA GLY A 133 8.49 -18.42 11.79
C GLY A 133 7.58 -19.31 12.62
N PHE A 134 7.18 -20.45 12.06
CA PHE A 134 6.50 -21.54 12.77
C PHE A 134 7.56 -22.50 13.31
N ALA A 135 7.76 -22.51 14.62
CA ALA A 135 8.82 -23.29 15.27
C ALA A 135 8.39 -24.75 15.50
N CYS A 136 7.27 -24.97 16.21
CA CYS A 136 6.72 -26.30 16.50
C CYS A 136 5.29 -26.21 17.05
N LEU A 137 4.62 -27.35 17.19
CA LEU A 137 3.40 -27.49 17.97
C LEU A 137 3.72 -27.99 19.38
N LYS A 138 2.95 -27.50 20.36
CA LYS A 138 2.98 -27.98 21.74
C LYS A 138 1.60 -28.50 22.14
N VAL A 139 1.57 -29.63 22.82
CA VAL A 139 0.34 -30.21 23.35
C VAL A 139 0.18 -29.78 24.79
N PHE A 140 -0.96 -29.17 25.10
CA PHE A 140 -1.31 -28.73 26.45
C PHE A 140 -2.61 -29.39 26.90
N LYS A 141 -2.89 -29.31 28.21
CA LYS A 141 -4.13 -29.79 28.80
C LYS A 141 -5.01 -28.63 29.26
N ARG A 142 -6.29 -28.78 29.00
CA ARG A 142 -7.37 -27.94 29.51
C ARG A 142 -7.68 -28.27 30.97
N GLU A 143 -8.43 -27.42 31.65
CA GLU A 143 -8.91 -27.72 33.00
C GLU A 143 -9.82 -28.96 33.03
N ASP A 144 -10.56 -29.21 31.94
CA ASP A 144 -11.39 -30.41 31.76
C ASP A 144 -10.59 -31.67 31.36
N GLY A 145 -9.25 -31.58 31.33
CA GLY A 145 -8.34 -32.69 31.02
C GLY A 145 -8.16 -32.98 29.53
N LYS A 146 -8.93 -32.35 28.63
CA LYS A 146 -8.78 -32.54 27.18
C LYS A 146 -7.49 -31.91 26.68
N GLU A 147 -6.90 -32.54 25.67
CA GLU A 147 -5.69 -32.03 25.02
C GLU A 147 -6.04 -30.99 23.94
N TYR A 148 -5.24 -29.94 23.87
CA TYR A 148 -5.33 -28.90 22.84
C TYR A 148 -3.94 -28.52 22.31
N ILE A 149 -3.91 -27.82 21.18
CA ILE A 149 -2.69 -27.43 20.49
C ILE A 149 -2.35 -25.96 20.77
N GLY A 150 -1.10 -25.73 21.19
CA GLY A 150 -0.44 -24.43 21.17
C GLY A 150 0.54 -24.33 20.00
N ILE A 151 0.60 -23.15 19.38
CA ILE A 151 1.41 -22.87 18.20
C ILE A 151 2.61 -22.02 18.57
N ASN A 152 3.82 -22.56 18.43
CA ASN A 152 5.03 -21.83 18.77
C ASN A 152 5.50 -20.98 17.58
N TYR A 153 5.35 -19.66 17.69
CA TYR A 153 5.84 -18.72 16.69
C TYR A 153 7.07 -17.96 17.15
N ALA A 154 8.03 -17.77 16.25
CA ALA A 154 9.21 -16.94 16.44
C ALA A 154 9.12 -15.65 15.60
N GLY A 155 9.96 -14.66 15.94
CA GLY A 155 10.02 -13.35 15.28
C GLY A 155 10.08 -13.37 13.72
N PRO A 156 10.76 -14.34 13.07
CA PRO A 156 10.76 -14.47 11.61
C PRO A 156 9.37 -14.60 10.96
N ILE A 157 8.30 -14.89 11.72
CA ILE A 157 6.91 -14.87 11.24
C ILE A 157 6.50 -13.56 10.59
N ARG A 158 7.17 -12.44 10.94
CA ARG A 158 6.92 -11.13 10.32
C ARG A 158 7.12 -11.14 8.80
N SER A 159 7.98 -12.03 8.28
CA SER A 159 8.30 -12.12 6.86
C SER A 159 7.17 -12.70 5.99
N ALA A 160 6.30 -13.57 6.55
CA ALA A 160 5.09 -14.03 5.86
C ALA A 160 4.09 -12.91 5.57
N GLY A 161 4.18 -11.80 6.32
CA GLY A 161 3.20 -10.73 6.32
C GLY A 161 1.91 -11.12 7.04
N GLY A 162 1.17 -10.12 7.50
CA GLY A 162 0.06 -10.35 8.43
C GLY A 162 -1.06 -11.25 7.90
N THR A 163 -1.35 -11.26 6.59
CA THR A 163 -2.46 -12.06 6.06
C THR A 163 -2.11 -13.55 6.04
N MET A 164 -0.91 -13.92 5.59
CA MET A 164 -0.52 -15.32 5.52
C MET A 164 -0.14 -15.87 6.89
N GLY A 165 0.46 -15.05 7.77
CA GLY A 165 0.65 -15.42 9.17
C GLY A 165 -0.65 -15.59 9.96
N ALA A 166 -1.75 -14.94 9.54
CA ALA A 166 -3.06 -15.18 10.14
C ALA A 166 -3.71 -16.44 9.57
N ALA A 167 -3.57 -16.68 8.27
CA ALA A 167 -4.07 -17.88 7.62
C ALA A 167 -3.33 -19.15 8.11
N SER A 168 -2.06 -19.08 8.49
CA SER A 168 -1.35 -20.21 9.11
C SER A 168 -1.98 -20.63 10.43
N VAL A 169 -2.47 -19.69 11.25
CA VAL A 169 -3.24 -19.99 12.46
C VAL A 169 -4.54 -20.73 12.13
N LEU A 170 -5.23 -20.33 11.05
CA LEU A 170 -6.44 -21.03 10.59
C LEU A 170 -6.13 -22.45 10.11
N ILE A 171 -5.02 -22.66 9.39
CA ILE A 171 -4.58 -23.99 8.95
C ILE A 171 -4.34 -24.89 10.17
N VAL A 172 -3.67 -24.37 11.20
CA VAL A 172 -3.42 -25.16 12.42
C VAL A 172 -4.72 -25.51 13.14
N ASP A 173 -5.64 -24.55 13.27
CA ASP A 173 -6.95 -24.79 13.87
C ASP A 173 -7.79 -25.82 13.09
N TYR A 174 -7.71 -25.80 11.76
CA TYR A 174 -8.35 -26.82 10.94
C TYR A 174 -7.73 -28.21 11.17
N VAL A 175 -6.41 -28.32 11.09
CA VAL A 175 -5.70 -29.59 11.27
C VAL A 175 -5.92 -30.15 12.68
N ARG A 176 -5.80 -29.34 13.74
CA ARG A 176 -6.03 -29.80 15.12
C ARG A 176 -7.45 -30.33 15.30
N LYS A 177 -8.46 -29.68 14.70
CA LYS A 177 -9.85 -30.13 14.78
C LYS A 177 -10.03 -31.48 14.08
N LYS A 178 -9.44 -31.66 12.89
CA LYS A 178 -9.49 -32.94 12.16
C LYS A 178 -8.75 -34.06 12.89
N MET A 179 -7.70 -33.74 13.63
CA MET A 179 -6.92 -34.71 14.42
C MET A 179 -7.48 -34.94 15.84
N GLY A 180 -8.62 -34.34 16.20
CA GLY A 180 -9.35 -34.63 17.44
C GLY A 180 -8.94 -33.79 18.66
N TYR A 181 -8.12 -32.75 18.50
CA TYR A 181 -7.73 -31.86 19.60
C TYR A 181 -8.83 -30.83 19.93
N ALA A 182 -9.02 -30.57 21.21
CA ALA A 182 -10.00 -29.61 21.71
C ALA A 182 -9.60 -28.16 21.37
N ALA A 183 -10.58 -27.24 21.42
CA ALA A 183 -10.32 -25.81 21.31
C ALA A 183 -9.70 -25.27 22.61
N TYR A 184 -8.80 -24.29 22.47
CA TYR A 184 -8.17 -23.56 23.57
C TYR A 184 -9.21 -22.85 24.44
N ASP A 185 -9.04 -22.94 25.76
CA ASP A 185 -9.87 -22.30 26.77
C ASP A 185 -9.05 -21.28 27.57
N ALA A 186 -8.90 -20.07 27.02
CA ALA A 186 -8.11 -19.02 27.65
C ALA A 186 -8.65 -18.64 29.04
N THR A 187 -7.78 -18.65 30.05
CA THR A 187 -8.13 -18.15 31.39
C THR A 187 -8.09 -16.62 31.42
N GLU A 188 -8.80 -16.02 32.37
CA GLU A 188 -8.77 -14.56 32.60
C GLU A 188 -7.35 -14.00 32.77
N LYS A 189 -6.44 -14.76 33.41
CA LYS A 189 -5.04 -14.35 33.58
C LYS A 189 -4.27 -14.39 32.26
N GLU A 190 -4.52 -15.39 31.42
CA GLU A 190 -3.88 -15.50 30.10
C GLU A 190 -4.37 -14.40 29.14
N ILE A 191 -5.66 -14.06 29.19
CA ILE A 191 -6.25 -12.97 28.41
C ILE A 191 -5.58 -11.63 28.78
N LYS A 192 -5.47 -11.34 30.08
CA LYS A 192 -4.82 -10.11 30.56
C LYS A 192 -3.31 -10.10 30.35
N ARG A 193 -2.66 -11.28 30.40
CA ARG A 193 -1.26 -11.45 30.01
C ARG A 193 -1.06 -11.05 28.55
N MET A 194 -1.94 -11.50 27.65
CA MET A 194 -1.80 -11.19 26.22
C MET A 194 -1.92 -9.68 25.95
N SER A 195 -2.89 -9.00 26.56
CA SER A 195 -3.03 -7.55 26.42
C SER A 195 -1.82 -6.80 26.99
N THR A 196 -1.34 -7.21 28.16
CA THR A 196 -0.14 -6.62 28.79
C THR A 196 1.11 -6.79 27.91
N GLU A 197 1.34 -8.01 27.42
CA GLU A 197 2.54 -8.35 26.64
C GLU A 197 2.58 -7.61 25.29
N LEU A 198 1.44 -7.42 24.61
CA LEU A 198 1.39 -6.64 23.37
C LEU A 198 1.73 -5.16 23.57
N TYR A 199 1.24 -4.54 24.66
CA TYR A 199 1.54 -3.14 24.97
C TYR A 199 3.00 -2.99 25.41
N ASP A 200 3.50 -3.87 26.27
CA ASP A 200 4.91 -3.91 26.65
C ASP A 200 5.81 -4.05 25.41
N TYR A 201 5.47 -4.94 24.47
CA TYR A 201 6.21 -5.08 23.23
C TYR A 201 6.17 -3.81 22.37
N HIS A 202 4.98 -3.22 22.18
CA HIS A 202 4.82 -2.02 21.37
C HIS A 202 5.62 -0.83 21.91
N GLU A 203 5.58 -0.62 23.23
CA GLU A 203 6.15 0.56 23.89
C GLU A 203 7.64 0.39 24.20
N ARG A 204 8.07 -0.82 24.58
CA ARG A 204 9.41 -1.06 25.14
C ARG A 204 10.35 -1.82 24.21
N VAL A 205 9.84 -2.45 23.14
CA VAL A 205 10.64 -3.25 22.20
C VAL A 205 10.58 -2.70 20.79
N THR A 206 9.41 -2.72 20.14
CA THR A 206 9.20 -2.18 18.79
C THR A 206 7.73 -1.90 18.53
N ASN A 207 7.45 -0.78 17.84
CA ASN A 207 6.09 -0.46 17.45
C ASN A 207 5.50 -1.50 16.48
N LEU A 208 4.34 -2.02 16.86
CA LEU A 208 3.46 -2.82 16.00
C LEU A 208 2.89 -1.97 14.87
N GLN A 209 2.72 -2.56 13.68
CA GLN A 209 2.03 -1.90 12.56
C GLN A 209 0.56 -1.58 12.83
N TYR A 210 -0.03 -2.27 13.80
CA TYR A 210 -1.37 -2.02 14.32
C TYR A 210 -1.30 -2.37 15.80
N LEU A 211 -1.44 -1.36 16.65
CA LEU A 211 -1.67 -1.57 18.07
C LEU A 211 -3.20 -1.70 18.26
N PRO A 212 -3.73 -2.93 18.38
CA PRO A 212 -5.13 -3.12 18.73
C PRO A 212 -5.43 -2.52 20.10
N SER A 213 -6.67 -2.07 20.31
CA SER A 213 -7.13 -1.67 21.63
C SER A 213 -7.10 -2.85 22.59
N LYS A 214 -7.04 -2.58 23.89
CA LYS A 214 -7.13 -3.62 24.93
C LYS A 214 -8.38 -4.50 24.75
N GLU A 215 -9.53 -3.89 24.43
CA GLU A 215 -10.79 -4.60 24.15
C GLU A 215 -10.66 -5.55 22.94
N GLU A 216 -10.01 -5.12 21.85
CA GLU A 216 -9.74 -5.99 20.71
C GLU A 216 -8.88 -7.20 21.09
N ILE A 217 -7.79 -6.98 21.84
CA ILE A 217 -6.87 -8.06 22.24
C ILE A 217 -7.58 -9.07 23.12
N GLU A 218 -8.30 -8.59 24.12
CA GLU A 218 -8.98 -9.45 25.09
C GLU A 218 -10.11 -10.25 24.42
N PHE A 219 -10.91 -9.60 23.56
CA PHE A 219 -11.95 -10.29 22.79
C PHE A 219 -11.36 -11.37 21.88
N LEU A 220 -10.30 -11.06 21.13
CA LEU A 220 -9.68 -12.05 20.24
C LEU A 220 -9.10 -13.23 21.03
N THR A 221 -8.35 -12.95 22.10
CA THR A 221 -7.67 -13.99 22.91
C THR A 221 -8.66 -14.93 23.58
N LYS A 222 -9.83 -14.41 23.97
CA LYS A 222 -10.91 -15.21 24.57
C LYS A 222 -11.54 -16.21 23.59
N HIS A 223 -11.59 -15.89 22.30
CA HIS A 223 -12.35 -16.67 21.31
C HIS A 223 -11.47 -17.46 20.33
N ILE A 224 -10.16 -17.19 20.28
CA ILE A 224 -9.26 -17.91 19.39
C ILE A 224 -9.15 -19.40 19.82
N PRO A 225 -9.37 -20.37 18.90
CA PRO A 225 -9.47 -21.78 19.27
C PRO A 225 -8.12 -22.49 19.46
N VAL A 226 -7.01 -21.79 19.27
CA VAL A 226 -5.64 -22.30 19.40
C VAL A 226 -4.83 -21.29 20.21
N GLN A 227 -3.98 -21.78 21.11
CA GLN A 227 -3.13 -20.90 21.90
C GLN A 227 -1.92 -20.48 21.07
N VAL A 228 -1.67 -19.17 20.95
CA VAL A 228 -0.44 -18.65 20.34
C VAL A 228 0.64 -18.60 21.41
N VAL A 229 1.65 -19.47 21.29
CA VAL A 229 2.83 -19.51 22.16
C VAL A 229 4.08 -19.06 21.40
N GLY A 230 5.19 -18.89 22.11
CA GLY A 230 6.40 -18.32 21.55
C GLY A 230 7.60 -18.52 22.47
N GLU A 231 8.79 -18.56 21.88
CA GLU A 231 10.06 -18.58 22.61
C GLU A 231 10.35 -17.25 23.32
N PRO A 232 11.15 -17.25 24.40
CA PRO A 232 11.61 -16.04 25.08
C PRO A 232 12.57 -15.24 24.19
N SER A 233 12.00 -14.47 23.27
CA SER A 233 12.73 -13.86 22.16
C SER A 233 13.36 -12.50 22.46
N GLU A 234 12.93 -11.84 23.54
CA GLU A 234 13.38 -10.50 23.92
C GLU A 234 14.19 -10.55 25.22
N LYS A 235 14.87 -9.46 25.59
CA LYS A 235 15.59 -9.38 26.87
C LYS A 235 14.72 -8.95 28.05
N LEU A 236 13.54 -8.39 27.75
CA LEU A 236 12.67 -7.77 28.72
C LEU A 236 11.58 -8.73 29.17
N GLU A 237 11.27 -8.70 30.47
CA GLU A 237 10.10 -9.37 31.02
C GLU A 237 8.82 -8.55 30.84
N VAL A 238 7.69 -9.27 30.82
CA VAL A 238 6.36 -8.67 30.90
C VAL A 238 6.18 -7.94 32.23
N SER A 239 5.48 -6.82 32.18
CA SER A 239 5.23 -5.96 33.34
C SER A 239 4.29 -6.60 34.37
N ASN A 240 3.37 -7.49 33.95
CA ASN A 240 2.43 -8.18 34.83
C ASN A 240 2.04 -9.56 34.30
N TYR A 241 1.31 -10.35 35.10
CA TYR A 241 0.83 -11.72 34.78
C TYR A 241 1.95 -12.72 34.48
N LYS A 242 2.91 -12.80 35.41
CA LYS A 242 4.04 -13.75 35.41
C LYS A 242 3.61 -15.13 35.93
N ASP A 243 4.43 -16.13 35.65
CA ASP A 243 4.37 -17.50 36.20
C ASP A 243 3.04 -18.21 35.93
N LEU A 244 2.52 -18.07 34.70
CA LEU A 244 1.29 -18.74 34.29
C LEU A 244 1.57 -20.20 33.91
N PRO A 245 0.75 -21.17 34.35
CA PRO A 245 1.02 -22.60 34.14
C PRO A 245 1.22 -23.03 32.67
N ARG A 246 0.51 -22.36 31.74
CA ARG A 246 0.53 -22.67 30.29
C ARG A 246 1.33 -21.64 29.49
N VAL A 247 2.17 -20.84 30.16
CA VAL A 247 3.09 -19.89 29.54
C VAL A 247 4.48 -20.09 30.14
N GLU A 248 5.35 -20.76 29.40
CA GLU A 248 6.66 -21.25 29.88
C GLU A 248 7.69 -20.15 30.20
N THR A 249 7.38 -18.87 29.94
CA THR A 249 8.31 -17.77 30.17
C THR A 249 7.63 -16.49 30.64
N ASN A 250 8.35 -15.69 31.41
CA ASN A 250 7.99 -14.31 31.77
C ASN A 250 8.57 -13.27 30.81
N THR A 251 9.35 -13.71 29.84
CA THR A 251 9.96 -12.85 28.82
C THR A 251 8.94 -12.48 27.75
N ILE A 252 9.06 -11.29 27.16
CA ILE A 252 8.23 -10.85 26.04
C ILE A 252 8.52 -11.73 24.80
N ARG A 253 7.45 -12.25 24.18
CA ARG A 253 7.50 -13.14 23.02
C ARG A 253 7.08 -12.38 21.77
N ASN A 254 8.04 -12.04 20.92
CA ASN A 254 7.83 -11.23 19.73
C ASN A 254 6.92 -11.91 18.70
N GLY A 255 7.09 -13.21 18.46
CA GLY A 255 6.24 -13.99 17.54
C GLY A 255 4.78 -13.95 17.95
N VAL A 256 4.51 -14.07 19.25
CA VAL A 256 3.14 -13.96 19.82
C VAL A 256 2.55 -12.58 19.56
N CYS A 257 3.30 -11.51 19.89
CA CYS A 257 2.83 -10.14 19.70
C CYS A 257 2.54 -9.82 18.23
N LEU A 258 3.39 -10.30 17.32
CA LEU A 258 3.23 -10.13 15.88
C LEU A 258 2.01 -10.89 15.33
N VAL A 259 1.79 -12.14 15.77
CA VAL A 259 0.65 -12.95 15.32
C VAL A 259 -0.67 -12.40 15.83
N ILE A 260 -0.76 -12.05 17.11
CA ILE A 260 -1.99 -11.48 17.68
C ILE A 260 -2.27 -10.10 17.09
N GLY A 261 -1.28 -9.19 17.12
CA GLY A 261 -1.44 -7.80 16.69
C GLY A 261 -1.46 -7.61 15.17
N GLU A 262 -0.37 -7.95 14.48
CA GLU A 262 -0.16 -7.66 13.05
C GLU A 262 -0.83 -8.67 12.11
N CYS A 263 -1.08 -9.90 12.58
CA CYS A 263 -1.71 -10.94 11.77
C CYS A 263 -3.22 -11.01 12.03
N LEU A 264 -3.65 -11.44 13.22
CA LEU A 264 -5.05 -11.71 13.51
C LEU A 264 -5.86 -10.41 13.67
N CYS A 265 -5.56 -9.55 14.65
CA CYS A 265 -6.30 -8.31 14.89
C CYS A 265 -6.29 -7.40 13.65
N GLN A 266 -5.11 -7.15 13.08
CA GLN A 266 -4.98 -6.24 11.94
C GLN A 266 -5.68 -6.76 10.68
N LYS A 267 -5.63 -8.07 10.41
CA LYS A 267 -6.17 -8.66 9.16
C LYS A 267 -7.53 -9.29 9.31
N ALA A 268 -8.15 -9.25 10.48
CA ALA A 268 -9.51 -9.78 10.73
C ALA A 268 -10.52 -9.49 9.60
N PRO A 269 -10.60 -8.27 8.99
CA PRO A 269 -11.55 -8.03 7.89
C PRO A 269 -11.31 -8.93 6.67
N LYS A 270 -10.03 -9.20 6.36
CA LYS A 270 -9.63 -10.03 5.23
C LYS A 270 -9.83 -11.51 5.53
N LEU A 271 -9.57 -11.95 6.77
CA LEU A 271 -9.89 -13.33 7.20
C LEU A 271 -11.38 -13.58 7.12
N TRP A 272 -12.19 -12.68 7.70
CA TRP A 272 -13.65 -12.82 7.71
C TRP A 272 -14.23 -12.84 6.30
N LYS A 273 -13.75 -11.99 5.39
CA LYS A 273 -14.19 -12.01 3.99
C LYS A 273 -13.97 -13.36 3.31
N GLN A 274 -12.92 -14.10 3.66
CA GLN A 274 -12.67 -15.44 3.15
C GLN A 274 -13.55 -16.48 3.84
N LEU A 275 -13.52 -16.51 5.17
CA LEU A 275 -14.26 -17.48 5.98
C LEU A 275 -15.78 -17.35 5.82
N ALA A 276 -16.32 -16.15 5.62
CA ALA A 276 -17.74 -15.97 5.33
C ALA A 276 -18.18 -16.62 4.01
N ARG A 277 -17.25 -16.89 3.08
CA ARG A 277 -17.55 -17.51 1.78
C ARG A 277 -17.53 -19.03 1.83
N TRP A 278 -16.51 -19.62 2.48
CA TRP A 278 -16.24 -21.05 2.43
C TRP A 278 -15.98 -21.70 3.80
N GLY A 279 -15.98 -20.94 4.89
CA GLY A 279 -15.62 -21.42 6.22
C GLY A 279 -16.51 -22.56 6.71
N LYS A 280 -17.81 -22.51 6.39
CA LYS A 280 -18.77 -23.59 6.72
C LYS A 280 -18.40 -24.92 6.07
N ASP A 281 -17.95 -24.90 4.82
CA ASP A 281 -17.57 -26.11 4.06
C ASP A 281 -16.31 -26.79 4.63
N PHE A 282 -15.57 -26.09 5.49
CA PHE A 282 -14.32 -26.55 6.11
C PHE A 282 -14.43 -26.61 7.65
N ASP A 283 -15.64 -26.68 8.21
CA ASP A 283 -15.88 -26.77 9.66
C ASP A 283 -15.27 -25.62 10.48
N MET A 284 -15.19 -24.40 9.91
CA MET A 284 -14.57 -23.22 10.54
C MET A 284 -15.58 -22.27 11.20
N ASP A 285 -16.80 -22.73 11.52
CA ASP A 285 -17.87 -21.91 12.12
C ASP A 285 -17.46 -21.22 13.43
N GLN A 286 -16.54 -21.82 14.18
CA GLN A 286 -16.02 -21.25 15.42
C GLN A 286 -15.32 -19.90 15.23
N TRP A 287 -14.92 -19.53 14.00
CA TRP A 287 -14.35 -18.21 13.68
C TRP A 287 -15.39 -17.13 13.37
N HIS A 288 -16.69 -17.44 13.46
CA HIS A 288 -17.75 -16.45 13.25
C HIS A 288 -17.73 -15.30 14.27
N PHE A 289 -17.02 -15.45 15.41
CA PHE A 289 -16.75 -14.35 16.33
C PHE A 289 -16.06 -13.15 15.65
N LEU A 290 -15.37 -13.36 14.52
CA LEU A 290 -14.75 -12.27 13.77
C LEU A 290 -15.76 -11.21 13.32
N GLU A 291 -17.02 -11.57 13.10
CA GLU A 291 -18.06 -10.58 12.77
C GLU A 291 -18.25 -9.56 13.91
N GLU A 292 -18.29 -10.03 15.15
CA GLU A 292 -18.40 -9.20 16.34
C GLU A 292 -17.09 -8.42 16.60
N PHE A 293 -15.94 -9.08 16.44
CA PHE A 293 -14.64 -8.41 16.51
C PHE A 293 -14.55 -7.21 15.55
N LEU A 294 -15.08 -7.34 14.33
CA LEU A 294 -15.07 -6.25 13.35
C LEU A 294 -15.94 -5.05 13.77
N LYS A 295 -16.99 -5.27 14.57
CA LYS A 295 -17.78 -4.18 15.15
C LYS A 295 -16.98 -3.43 16.21
N ILE A 296 -16.25 -4.15 17.07
CA ILE A 296 -15.34 -3.57 18.08
C ILE A 296 -14.23 -2.75 17.39
N GLN A 297 -13.58 -3.34 16.38
CA GLN A 297 -12.50 -2.69 15.64
C GLN A 297 -12.95 -1.38 14.95
N LYS A 298 -14.15 -1.35 14.35
CA LYS A 298 -14.68 -0.14 13.72
C LYS A 298 -14.88 1.00 14.73
N LYS A 299 -15.42 0.68 15.92
CA LYS A 299 -15.59 1.67 17.00
C LYS A 299 -14.24 2.25 17.46
N ALA A 300 -13.22 1.40 17.63
CA ALA A 300 -11.89 1.83 18.06
C ALA A 300 -11.18 2.77 17.05
N ARG A 301 -11.46 2.64 15.74
CA ARG A 301 -10.81 3.45 14.69
C ARG A 301 -11.43 4.83 14.48
N ALA A 302 -12.71 5.03 14.85
CA ALA A 302 -13.43 6.27 14.58
C ALA A 302 -12.99 7.45 15.45
N GLY A 303 -12.23 7.25 16.53
CA GLY A 303 -11.83 8.33 17.43
C GLY A 303 -12.98 8.91 18.26
N LYS A 304 -12.74 10.01 18.99
CA LYS A 304 -13.72 10.71 19.84
C LYS A 304 -14.55 11.78 19.09
N GLU A 305 -14.33 12.00 17.80
CA GLU A 305 -15.12 12.98 17.03
C GLU A 305 -16.43 12.36 16.56
N GLU A 306 -17.55 13.04 16.80
CA GLU A 306 -18.87 12.64 16.31
C GLU A 306 -18.85 12.57 14.78
N VAL A 307 -19.02 11.37 14.25
CA VAL A 307 -19.27 11.15 12.82
C VAL A 307 -20.56 11.90 12.47
N LYS A 308 -20.47 13.02 11.74
CA LYS A 308 -21.65 13.62 11.11
C LYS A 308 -22.34 12.54 10.27
N SER A 309 -23.60 12.26 10.58
CA SER A 309 -24.39 11.11 10.12
C SER A 309 -24.56 10.97 8.59
N LYS A 310 -24.02 11.88 7.78
CA LYS A 310 -24.14 11.92 6.31
C LYS A 310 -22.88 11.49 5.54
N GLU A 311 -21.70 11.33 6.16
CA GLU A 311 -20.49 10.97 5.39
C GLU A 311 -20.38 9.46 5.10
N LYS A 312 -20.35 9.08 3.81
CA LYS A 312 -20.16 7.68 3.39
C LYS A 312 -18.78 7.12 3.77
N VAL A 313 -17.74 7.95 3.90
CA VAL A 313 -16.40 7.53 4.30
C VAL A 313 -15.75 8.56 5.26
N PRO A 314 -15.60 8.22 6.56
CA PRO A 314 -15.05 9.13 7.57
C PRO A 314 -13.53 9.33 7.40
N PRO A 315 -12.93 10.40 7.94
CA PRO A 315 -11.46 10.61 7.94
C PRO A 315 -10.70 9.51 8.69
N ASP A 316 -9.50 9.14 8.23
CA ASP A 316 -8.63 8.16 8.91
C ASP A 316 -7.31 8.81 9.37
N TYR A 317 -7.14 8.91 10.69
CA TYR A 317 -5.94 9.50 11.32
C TYR A 317 -4.83 8.49 11.64
N ASN A 318 -5.01 7.20 11.33
CA ASN A 318 -4.03 6.16 11.71
C ASN A 318 -2.66 6.38 11.06
N TYR A 319 -2.60 6.97 9.87
CA TYR A 319 -1.31 7.20 9.21
C TYR A 319 -0.45 8.22 9.96
N ILE A 320 -1.01 9.16 10.74
CA ILE A 320 -0.26 10.20 11.47
C ILE A 320 0.00 9.90 12.97
N LYS A 321 -0.51 8.80 13.53
CA LYS A 321 -0.36 8.49 14.97
C LYS A 321 1.10 8.36 15.44
N ASP A 322 1.94 7.69 14.65
CA ASP A 322 3.36 7.51 14.97
C ASP A 322 4.21 8.39 14.05
N LEU A 323 4.70 9.52 14.55
CA LEU A 323 5.51 10.49 13.79
C LEU A 323 6.98 10.43 14.22
N PRO A 324 7.83 9.62 13.56
CA PRO A 324 9.27 9.70 13.74
C PRO A 324 9.78 11.08 13.33
N ALA A 325 10.79 11.59 14.03
CA ALA A 325 11.50 12.80 13.65
C ALA A 325 12.02 12.70 12.19
N GLY A 326 11.94 13.80 11.45
CA GLY A 326 12.37 13.87 10.04
C GLY A 326 11.40 13.22 9.03
N ARG A 327 10.15 12.94 9.44
CA ARG A 327 9.07 12.42 8.57
C ARG A 327 7.94 13.44 8.45
N PRO A 328 7.99 14.38 7.49
CA PRO A 328 6.98 15.41 7.38
C PRO A 328 5.58 14.82 7.14
N VAL A 329 4.58 15.41 7.80
CA VAL A 329 3.18 15.28 7.41
C VAL A 329 3.00 16.18 6.20
N LEU A 330 2.58 15.59 5.08
CA LEU A 330 2.38 16.34 3.84
C LEU A 330 0.98 16.95 3.83
N CYS A 331 -0.02 16.24 4.37
CA CYS A 331 -1.41 16.67 4.39
C CYS A 331 -2.20 15.90 5.46
N HIS A 332 -3.16 16.58 6.09
CA HIS A 332 -4.14 15.99 7.03
C HIS A 332 -5.26 15.22 6.31
N PRO A 333 -6.01 14.35 7.02
CA PRO A 333 -7.05 13.54 6.38
C PRO A 333 -8.12 14.40 5.71
N LYS A 334 -8.48 14.08 4.46
CA LYS A 334 -9.48 14.83 3.64
C LYS A 334 -9.27 16.35 3.56
N TYR A 335 -8.08 16.85 3.88
CA TYR A 335 -7.85 18.29 3.94
C TYR A 335 -7.92 18.92 2.53
N PRO A 336 -8.72 20.00 2.33
CA PRO A 336 -8.76 20.77 1.09
C PRO A 336 -7.35 21.26 0.70
N GLY A 337 -6.87 20.91 -0.49
CA GLY A 337 -5.48 21.22 -0.89
C GLY A 337 -4.49 20.05 -0.74
N GLY A 338 -4.94 18.93 -0.16
CA GLY A 338 -4.16 17.70 -0.12
C GLY A 338 -3.89 17.08 -1.50
N PHE A 339 -3.44 15.82 -1.49
CA PHE A 339 -3.32 15.07 -2.74
C PHE A 339 -4.72 14.80 -3.31
N ARG A 340 -5.03 15.36 -4.47
CA ARG A 340 -6.29 15.08 -5.14
C ARG A 340 -6.30 13.66 -5.67
N LEU A 341 -7.32 12.88 -5.32
CA LEU A 341 -7.48 11.53 -5.85
C LEU A 341 -7.80 11.58 -7.35
N ARG A 342 -6.93 10.97 -8.15
CA ARG A 342 -7.19 10.64 -9.55
C ARG A 342 -7.05 9.13 -9.74
N TYR A 343 -8.08 8.47 -10.25
CA TYR A 343 -7.97 7.05 -10.56
C TYR A 343 -7.08 6.82 -11.77
N GLY A 344 -6.14 5.90 -11.67
CA GLY A 344 -5.36 5.47 -12.82
C GLY A 344 -4.11 4.69 -12.46
N ARG A 345 -3.39 4.28 -13.50
CA ARG A 345 -2.13 3.54 -13.39
C ARG A 345 -1.16 4.05 -14.43
N SER A 346 -0.03 4.57 -13.98
CA SER A 346 1.08 4.95 -14.87
C SER A 346 1.92 3.73 -15.21
N ARG A 347 2.83 3.87 -16.18
CA ARG A 347 3.79 2.80 -16.53
C ARG A 347 4.69 2.39 -15.36
N ALA A 348 4.97 3.32 -14.46
CA ALA A 348 5.81 3.12 -13.29
C ALA A 348 5.01 2.80 -12.01
N SER A 349 3.67 2.79 -12.09
CA SER A 349 2.79 2.46 -10.98
C SER A 349 1.92 1.22 -11.22
N GLY A 350 1.12 0.84 -10.24
CA GLY A 350 0.39 -0.42 -10.21
C GLY A 350 0.81 -1.26 -9.00
N LEU A 351 0.46 -2.54 -8.96
CA LEU A 351 0.67 -3.42 -7.79
C LEU A 351 0.25 -2.74 -6.47
N SER A 352 1.18 -2.08 -5.76
CA SER A 352 0.89 -1.17 -4.64
C SER A 352 1.71 0.13 -4.65
N SER A 353 2.31 0.51 -5.79
CA SER A 353 2.90 1.84 -6.02
C SER A 353 1.89 2.79 -6.64
N MET A 354 1.97 4.05 -6.24
CA MET A 354 1.15 5.16 -6.74
C MET A 354 2.05 6.18 -7.41
N SER A 355 1.45 7.17 -8.08
CA SER A 355 2.23 8.24 -8.67
C SER A 355 1.80 9.62 -8.20
N ILE A 356 2.78 10.51 -8.08
CA ILE A 356 2.56 11.95 -7.89
C ILE A 356 3.37 12.70 -8.94
N SER A 357 3.07 13.99 -9.13
CA SER A 357 3.82 14.83 -10.05
C SER A 357 5.28 14.99 -9.58
N PRO A 358 6.27 14.88 -10.46
CA PRO A 358 7.65 15.20 -10.11
C PRO A 358 7.85 16.67 -9.74
N VAL A 359 6.94 17.57 -10.15
CA VAL A 359 6.95 18.97 -9.72
C VAL A 359 6.59 19.07 -8.24
N THR A 360 5.58 18.34 -7.78
CA THR A 360 5.23 18.24 -6.37
C THR A 360 6.39 17.73 -5.53
N MET A 361 7.15 16.74 -6.04
CA MET A 361 8.35 16.24 -5.35
C MET A 361 9.40 17.33 -5.10
N LEU A 362 9.60 18.22 -6.06
CA LEU A 362 10.58 19.33 -5.96
C LEU A 362 10.10 20.45 -5.03
N VAL A 363 8.80 20.76 -5.04
CA VAL A 363 8.20 21.81 -4.19
C VAL A 363 8.13 21.37 -2.72
N LEU A 364 8.11 20.06 -2.46
CA LEU A 364 8.18 19.49 -1.12
C LEU A 364 9.62 19.35 -0.60
N ASP A 365 10.49 20.32 -0.91
CA ASP A 365 11.91 20.35 -0.53
C ASP A 365 12.67 19.04 -0.78
N GLU A 366 12.30 18.32 -1.85
CA GLU A 366 12.89 17.03 -2.22
C GLU A 366 12.79 15.94 -1.13
N PHE A 367 11.92 16.09 -0.12
CA PHE A 367 11.66 15.05 0.87
C PHE A 367 11.07 13.79 0.25
N ILE A 368 10.36 13.92 -0.88
CA ILE A 368 9.75 12.81 -1.59
C ILE A 368 10.52 12.56 -2.89
N GLY A 369 11.23 11.44 -2.93
CA GLY A 369 11.94 10.95 -4.11
C GLY A 369 11.26 9.76 -4.77
N VAL A 370 11.88 9.26 -5.85
CA VAL A 370 11.45 8.04 -6.52
C VAL A 370 11.66 6.85 -5.60
N GLY A 371 10.58 6.12 -5.29
CA GLY A 371 10.60 4.98 -4.39
C GLY A 371 10.49 5.34 -2.91
N THR A 372 10.43 6.63 -2.55
CA THR A 372 10.06 7.04 -1.19
C THR A 372 8.68 6.48 -0.86
N GLN A 373 8.56 5.86 0.30
CA GLN A 373 7.29 5.37 0.82
C GLN A 373 6.49 6.54 1.37
N ILE A 374 5.26 6.73 0.91
CA ILE A 374 4.27 7.59 1.56
C ILE A 374 3.33 6.71 2.37
N LYS A 375 3.07 7.08 3.63
CA LYS A 375 1.91 6.57 4.37
C LYS A 375 0.75 7.50 4.11
N TYR A 376 -0.38 6.96 3.68
CA TYR A 376 -1.50 7.73 3.18
C TYR A 376 -2.80 7.24 3.80
N GLU A 377 -3.82 8.07 3.69
CA GLU A 377 -5.09 7.89 4.39
C GLU A 377 -5.90 6.70 3.88
N ARG A 378 -5.99 6.52 2.56
CA ARG A 378 -6.88 5.53 1.91
C ARG A 378 -6.52 5.34 0.44
N PRO A 379 -6.83 4.19 -0.19
CA PRO A 379 -7.50 3.00 0.37
C PRO A 379 -6.58 2.04 1.14
N GLY A 380 -5.27 2.27 1.17
CA GLY A 380 -4.28 1.42 1.83
C GLY A 380 -3.46 2.19 2.85
N LYS A 381 -2.43 1.55 3.42
CA LYS A 381 -1.64 2.11 4.52
C LYS A 381 -0.39 2.87 4.08
N SER A 382 0.23 2.36 3.03
CA SER A 382 1.48 2.91 2.51
C SER A 382 1.70 2.52 1.06
N THR A 383 2.31 3.39 0.30
CA THR A 383 2.62 3.17 -1.10
C THR A 383 4.05 3.63 -1.39
N ALA A 384 4.74 2.95 -2.31
CA ALA A 384 5.95 3.49 -2.91
C ALA A 384 5.55 4.48 -4.00
N VAL A 385 6.18 5.64 -4.03
CA VAL A 385 5.83 6.68 -4.99
C VAL A 385 6.69 6.57 -6.25
N ALA A 386 6.05 6.68 -7.39
CA ALA A 386 6.68 6.83 -8.70
C ALA A 386 6.32 8.19 -9.32
N PRO A 387 7.18 8.77 -10.18
CA PRO A 387 6.84 10.02 -10.86
C PRO A 387 5.83 9.77 -11.98
N CYS A 388 4.89 10.70 -12.16
CA CYS A 388 4.04 10.79 -13.35
C CYS A 388 3.98 12.25 -13.80
N ASP A 389 4.48 12.54 -15.01
CA ASP A 389 4.65 13.89 -15.56
C ASP A 389 3.41 14.40 -16.31
N THR A 390 2.34 13.62 -16.38
CA THR A 390 1.11 13.97 -17.10
C THR A 390 -0.08 14.30 -16.19
N ILE A 391 0.08 14.16 -14.87
CA ILE A 391 -0.96 14.51 -13.89
C ILE A 391 -0.69 15.90 -13.32
N GLU A 392 -1.69 16.51 -12.68
CA GLU A 392 -1.57 17.88 -12.19
C GLU A 392 -0.53 17.99 -11.06
N GLY A 393 0.35 18.98 -11.19
CA GLY A 393 1.30 19.37 -10.17
C GLY A 393 0.68 20.26 -9.08
N PRO A 394 1.52 20.86 -8.22
CA PRO A 394 1.04 21.71 -7.15
C PRO A 394 0.58 23.07 -7.66
N ILE A 395 -0.32 23.70 -6.90
CA ILE A 395 -0.69 25.10 -7.04
C ILE A 395 -0.12 25.82 -5.82
N VAL A 396 0.66 26.87 -6.05
CA VAL A 396 1.42 27.57 -5.02
C VAL A 396 1.11 29.06 -5.05
N LYS A 397 1.14 29.67 -3.87
CA LYS A 397 1.18 31.12 -3.66
C LYS A 397 2.64 31.51 -3.41
N LEU A 398 3.12 32.48 -4.18
CA LEU A 398 4.45 33.05 -4.02
C LEU A 398 4.45 34.18 -2.99
N GLU A 399 5.64 34.56 -2.51
CA GLU A 399 5.83 35.66 -1.54
C GLU A 399 5.27 37.02 -2.00
N ASP A 400 5.15 37.26 -3.30
CA ASP A 400 4.53 38.47 -3.87
C ASP A 400 2.99 38.40 -3.92
N GLY A 401 2.40 37.28 -3.45
CA GLY A 401 0.98 37.00 -3.48
C GLY A 401 0.46 36.40 -4.79
N THR A 402 1.31 36.22 -5.81
CA THR A 402 0.97 35.57 -7.08
C THR A 402 0.64 34.10 -6.86
N VAL A 403 -0.42 33.60 -7.52
CA VAL A 403 -0.78 32.17 -7.52
C VAL A 403 -0.49 31.56 -8.88
N ILE A 404 0.30 30.49 -8.89
CA ILE A 404 0.67 29.74 -10.10
C ILE A 404 0.42 28.24 -9.92
N ARG A 405 -0.01 27.59 -11.00
CA ARG A 405 0.06 26.13 -11.14
C ARG A 405 1.40 25.77 -11.76
N LEU A 406 2.21 24.99 -11.05
CA LEU A 406 3.50 24.55 -11.55
C LEU A 406 3.32 23.27 -12.38
N GLU A 407 3.71 23.31 -13.66
CA GLU A 407 3.49 22.20 -14.60
C GLU A 407 4.81 21.54 -15.02
N THR A 408 5.92 22.27 -14.96
CA THR A 408 7.24 21.80 -15.42
C THR A 408 8.27 21.79 -14.30
N LYS A 409 9.33 20.99 -14.47
CA LYS A 409 10.44 20.93 -13.51
C LYS A 409 11.25 22.24 -13.51
N GLU A 410 11.31 22.89 -14.65
CA GLU A 410 11.98 24.17 -14.85
C GLU A 410 11.28 25.27 -14.05
N GLU A 411 9.94 25.35 -14.12
CA GLU A 411 9.14 26.24 -13.29
C GLU A 411 9.31 25.93 -11.80
N ALA A 412 9.25 24.65 -11.41
CA ALA A 412 9.45 24.24 -10.03
C ALA A 412 10.79 24.76 -9.49
N ARG A 413 11.89 24.51 -10.19
CA ARG A 413 13.23 24.97 -9.79
C ARG A 413 13.35 26.49 -9.71
N LYS A 414 12.62 27.21 -10.57
CA LYS A 414 12.62 28.68 -10.58
C LYS A 414 11.89 29.26 -9.38
N PHE A 415 10.75 28.67 -9.02
CA PHE A 415 9.81 29.26 -8.06
C PHE A 415 9.82 28.60 -6.68
N SER A 416 10.37 27.39 -6.50
CA SER A 416 10.36 26.67 -5.22
C SER A 416 10.86 27.51 -4.04
N SER A 417 11.90 28.32 -4.24
CA SER A 417 12.46 29.17 -3.18
C SER A 417 11.62 30.40 -2.84
N GLN A 418 10.59 30.71 -3.63
CA GLN A 418 9.69 31.85 -3.48
C GLN A 418 8.29 31.41 -3.05
N VAL A 419 8.08 30.12 -2.76
CA VAL A 419 6.78 29.59 -2.34
C VAL A 419 6.52 30.02 -0.89
N GLU A 420 5.47 30.83 -0.69
CA GLU A 420 4.96 31.20 0.64
C GLU A 420 4.00 30.12 1.16
N GLU A 421 3.09 29.64 0.31
CA GLU A 421 2.07 28.66 0.66
C GLU A 421 1.84 27.67 -0.49
N ILE A 422 1.81 26.36 -0.17
CA ILE A 422 1.34 25.34 -1.11
C ILE A 422 -0.16 25.18 -0.93
N LEU A 423 -0.94 25.76 -1.84
CA LEU A 423 -2.41 25.71 -1.80
C LEU A 423 -2.93 24.32 -2.14
N PHE A 424 -2.30 23.66 -3.12
CA PHE A 424 -2.64 22.31 -3.54
C PHE A 424 -1.38 21.48 -3.78
N LEU A 425 -1.32 20.26 -3.25
CA LEU A 425 -0.23 19.31 -3.53
C LEU A 425 -0.28 18.75 -4.96
N GLY A 426 -1.43 18.84 -5.63
CA GLY A 426 -1.67 18.25 -6.94
C GLY A 426 -2.22 16.83 -6.87
N ASP A 427 -2.09 16.09 -7.95
CA ASP A 427 -2.69 14.77 -8.11
C ASP A 427 -1.88 13.65 -7.43
N MET A 428 -2.61 12.70 -6.83
CA MET A 428 -2.11 11.37 -6.56
C MET A 428 -2.88 10.35 -7.40
N LEU A 429 -2.15 9.68 -8.29
CA LEU A 429 -2.67 8.67 -9.19
C LEU A 429 -2.80 7.33 -8.45
N VAL A 430 -4.02 6.94 -8.12
CA VAL A 430 -4.34 5.75 -7.34
C VAL A 430 -4.97 4.68 -8.23
N ASN A 431 -4.35 3.51 -8.25
CA ASN A 431 -4.84 2.38 -9.03
C ASN A 431 -6.14 1.81 -8.43
N TYR A 432 -7.15 1.57 -9.28
CA TYR A 432 -8.36 0.84 -8.92
C TYR A 432 -8.07 -0.49 -8.21
N GLY A 433 -7.03 -1.21 -8.65
CA GLY A 433 -6.62 -2.47 -8.05
C GLY A 433 -6.30 -2.37 -6.55
N GLU A 434 -5.86 -1.21 -6.06
CA GLU A 434 -5.61 -1.00 -4.63
C GLU A 434 -6.94 -0.93 -3.85
N PHE A 435 -7.97 -0.27 -4.37
CA PHE A 435 -9.31 -0.29 -3.76
C PHE A 435 -9.88 -1.70 -3.71
N LEU A 436 -9.81 -2.42 -4.83
CA LEU A 436 -10.29 -3.81 -4.93
C LEU A 436 -9.58 -4.73 -3.94
N ASN A 437 -8.25 -4.67 -3.88
CA ASN A 437 -7.42 -5.51 -3.01
C ASN A 437 -7.62 -5.19 -1.52
N ARG A 438 -7.78 -3.92 -1.17
CA ARG A 438 -8.03 -3.48 0.21
C ARG A 438 -9.50 -3.61 0.64
N ALA A 439 -10.38 -4.01 -0.27
CA ALA A 439 -11.82 -4.07 -0.06
C ALA A 439 -12.39 -2.72 0.44
N HIS A 440 -11.82 -1.62 -0.06
CA HIS A 440 -12.26 -0.27 0.24
C HIS A 440 -13.34 0.15 -0.77
N VAL A 441 -14.35 0.90 -0.32
CA VAL A 441 -15.36 1.46 -1.20
C VAL A 441 -14.73 2.47 -2.16
N LEU A 442 -15.21 2.53 -3.41
CA LEU A 442 -14.80 3.59 -4.31
C LEU A 442 -15.32 4.94 -3.77
N VAL A 443 -14.51 5.96 -3.94
CA VAL A 443 -14.83 7.35 -3.58
C VAL A 443 -14.85 8.21 -4.84
N SER A 444 -15.52 9.35 -4.78
CA SER A 444 -15.63 10.26 -5.93
C SER A 444 -14.24 10.81 -6.31
N PRO A 445 -13.77 10.60 -7.55
CA PRO A 445 -12.54 11.21 -8.03
C PRO A 445 -12.78 12.68 -8.39
N GLY A 446 -11.71 13.47 -8.44
CA GLY A 446 -11.77 14.79 -9.05
C GLY A 446 -11.99 14.71 -10.57
N TYR A 447 -12.71 15.68 -11.14
CA TYR A 447 -12.91 15.74 -12.58
C TYR A 447 -11.57 15.94 -13.32
N CYS A 448 -11.32 15.12 -14.35
CA CYS A 448 -10.03 14.97 -15.01
C CYS A 448 -10.19 14.69 -16.52
N GLU A 449 -9.10 14.84 -17.27
CA GLU A 449 -9.10 14.82 -18.73
C GLU A 449 -9.55 13.48 -19.30
N GLU A 450 -9.21 12.36 -18.65
CA GLU A 450 -9.65 11.00 -18.99
C GLU A 450 -11.17 10.91 -19.07
N TRP A 451 -11.84 11.52 -18.10
CA TRP A 451 -13.29 11.49 -18.01
C TRP A 451 -13.89 12.47 -19.02
N TRP A 452 -13.33 13.69 -19.10
CA TRP A 452 -13.84 14.70 -20.03
C TRP A 452 -13.82 14.24 -21.49
N VAL A 453 -12.76 13.56 -21.95
CA VAL A 453 -12.73 13.06 -23.34
C VAL A 453 -13.77 11.98 -23.62
N GLN A 454 -14.13 11.16 -22.62
CA GLN A 454 -15.20 10.18 -22.76
C GLN A 454 -16.58 10.87 -22.87
N GLU A 455 -16.76 12.00 -22.18
CA GLU A 455 -17.99 12.81 -22.32
C GLU A 455 -18.06 13.50 -23.67
N LEU A 456 -16.94 14.02 -24.19
CA LEU A 456 -16.86 14.59 -25.54
C LEU A 456 -17.13 13.53 -26.61
N GLU A 457 -16.48 12.37 -26.53
CA GLU A 457 -16.68 11.26 -27.47
C GLU A 457 -18.15 10.83 -27.47
N LYS A 458 -18.74 10.62 -26.29
CA LYS A 458 -20.15 10.28 -26.14
C LYS A 458 -21.07 11.36 -26.74
N ALA A 459 -20.87 12.63 -26.40
CA ALA A 459 -21.69 13.72 -26.93
C ALA A 459 -21.59 13.84 -28.46
N THR A 460 -20.41 13.56 -29.02
CA THR A 460 -20.19 13.54 -30.47
C THR A 460 -20.98 12.40 -31.13
N VAL A 461 -20.93 11.20 -30.55
CA VAL A 461 -21.71 10.04 -31.02
C VAL A 461 -23.20 10.27 -30.88
N ASP A 462 -23.66 10.80 -29.75
CA ASP A 462 -25.07 11.09 -29.49
C ASP A 462 -25.62 12.13 -30.48
N MET A 463 -24.80 13.10 -30.89
CA MET A 463 -25.19 14.16 -31.83
C MET A 463 -25.13 13.72 -33.30
N PHE A 464 -24.10 12.98 -33.72
CA PHE A 464 -23.86 12.66 -35.13
C PHE A 464 -24.10 11.20 -35.51
N GLY A 465 -24.40 10.32 -34.54
CA GLY A 465 -24.58 8.87 -34.70
C GLY A 465 -23.28 8.07 -34.78
N ASN A 466 -22.12 8.72 -34.84
CA ASN A 466 -20.79 8.11 -34.78
C ASN A 466 -19.74 9.17 -34.37
N LEU A 467 -18.49 8.75 -34.15
CA LEU A 467 -17.38 9.65 -33.83
C LEU A 467 -16.87 10.37 -35.10
N ASP A 468 -17.62 11.37 -35.56
CA ASP A 468 -17.33 12.16 -36.76
C ASP A 468 -16.57 13.45 -36.40
N LEU A 469 -15.23 13.40 -36.51
CA LEU A 469 -14.38 14.56 -36.20
C LEU A 469 -14.47 15.67 -37.24
N ASP A 470 -14.88 15.38 -38.47
CA ASP A 470 -15.04 16.41 -39.52
C ASP A 470 -16.27 17.28 -39.23
N LYS A 471 -17.38 16.66 -38.84
CA LYS A 471 -18.58 17.37 -38.39
C LYS A 471 -18.34 18.14 -37.09
N LEU A 472 -17.67 17.52 -36.12
CA LEU A 472 -17.33 18.20 -34.87
C LEU A 472 -16.44 19.41 -35.15
N SER A 473 -15.39 19.25 -35.96
CA SER A 473 -14.49 20.34 -36.37
C SER A 473 -15.26 21.50 -37.01
N SER A 474 -16.22 21.20 -37.89
CA SER A 474 -17.06 22.20 -38.55
C SER A 474 -18.00 22.92 -37.58
N LEU A 475 -18.54 22.21 -36.58
CA LEU A 475 -19.45 22.76 -35.57
C LEU A 475 -18.74 23.71 -34.61
N VAL A 476 -17.54 23.33 -34.14
CA VAL A 476 -16.82 24.08 -33.10
C VAL A 476 -15.65 24.90 -33.62
N GLY A 477 -15.40 24.93 -34.93
CA GLY A 477 -14.30 25.72 -35.51
C GLY A 477 -12.89 25.33 -35.01
N ILE A 478 -12.74 24.13 -34.44
CA ILE A 478 -11.45 23.57 -34.00
C ILE A 478 -10.97 22.62 -35.07
N SER A 479 -9.68 22.66 -35.45
CA SER A 479 -9.17 21.74 -36.47
C SER A 479 -9.34 20.27 -36.08
N LYS A 480 -9.66 19.41 -37.06
CA LYS A 480 -9.76 17.97 -36.88
C LYS A 480 -8.52 17.37 -36.23
N ASP A 481 -7.33 17.79 -36.65
CA ASP A 481 -6.06 17.31 -36.08
C ASP A 481 -5.92 17.65 -34.59
N SER A 482 -6.38 18.83 -34.18
CA SER A 482 -6.40 19.21 -32.76
C SER A 482 -7.37 18.34 -31.96
N LEU A 483 -8.56 18.06 -32.50
CA LEU A 483 -9.56 17.20 -31.87
C LEU A 483 -9.08 15.74 -31.78
N ASP A 484 -8.48 15.21 -32.84
CA ASP A 484 -7.91 13.86 -32.85
C ASP A 484 -6.77 13.72 -31.83
N LYS A 485 -5.88 14.72 -31.74
CA LYS A 485 -4.83 14.77 -30.70
C LYS A 485 -5.41 14.85 -29.30
N LEU A 486 -6.49 15.61 -29.10
CA LEU A 486 -7.16 15.76 -27.81
C LEU A 486 -7.75 14.43 -27.33
N LEU A 487 -8.39 13.67 -28.21
CA LEU A 487 -8.96 12.36 -27.89
C LEU A 487 -7.89 11.29 -27.66
N LYS A 488 -6.82 11.27 -28.47
CA LYS A 488 -5.74 10.26 -28.36
C LYS A 488 -4.74 10.55 -27.24
N LEU A 489 -4.47 11.82 -26.97
CA LEU A 489 -3.45 12.27 -26.01
C LEU A 489 -4.03 13.32 -25.03
N PRO A 490 -5.09 13.00 -24.28
CA PRO A 490 -5.79 13.96 -23.41
C PRO A 490 -4.90 14.64 -22.37
N PHE A 491 -3.86 13.97 -21.88
CA PHE A 491 -3.00 14.50 -20.82
C PHE A 491 -1.85 15.38 -21.32
N ARG A 492 -1.55 15.30 -22.63
CA ARG A 492 -0.40 15.99 -23.25
C ARG A 492 -0.81 17.06 -24.23
N SER A 493 -2.03 16.98 -24.75
CA SER A 493 -2.60 18.04 -25.56
C SER A 493 -3.05 19.19 -24.65
N ARG A 494 -2.92 20.41 -25.15
CA ARG A 494 -3.48 21.61 -24.50
C ARG A 494 -4.57 22.13 -25.42
N ILE A 495 -5.74 22.36 -24.85
CA ILE A 495 -6.84 23.06 -25.50
C ILE A 495 -6.83 24.50 -24.99
N SER A 496 -7.14 25.47 -25.85
CA SER A 496 -7.32 26.86 -25.39
C SER A 496 -8.62 27.02 -24.61
N ALA A 497 -8.73 28.05 -23.78
CA ALA A 497 -9.94 28.28 -23.00
C ALA A 497 -11.15 28.54 -23.89
N GLU A 498 -10.96 29.28 -24.99
CA GLU A 498 -12.01 29.60 -25.96
C GLU A 498 -12.54 28.31 -26.60
N ALA A 499 -11.64 27.43 -27.02
CA ALA A 499 -11.99 26.13 -27.59
C ALA A 499 -12.70 25.23 -26.56
N ALA A 500 -12.27 25.25 -25.30
CA ALA A 500 -12.90 24.49 -24.23
C ALA A 500 -14.32 24.98 -23.90
N VAL A 501 -14.51 26.31 -23.83
CA VAL A 501 -15.82 26.94 -23.62
C VAL A 501 -16.74 26.66 -24.81
N GLN A 502 -16.23 26.78 -26.05
CA GLN A 502 -17.00 26.50 -27.25
C GLN A 502 -17.47 25.03 -27.32
N LEU A 503 -16.59 24.07 -27.02
CA LEU A 503 -16.97 22.66 -26.93
C LEU A 503 -18.05 22.43 -25.86
N SER A 504 -17.89 23.06 -24.69
CA SER A 504 -18.88 22.95 -23.61
C SER A 504 -20.25 23.45 -24.04
N ARG A 505 -20.32 24.63 -24.68
CA ARG A 505 -21.57 25.23 -25.19
C ARG A 505 -22.19 24.40 -26.31
N SER A 506 -21.41 24.06 -27.34
CA SER A 506 -21.93 23.40 -28.54
C SER A 506 -22.32 21.94 -28.29
N MET A 507 -21.59 21.23 -27.44
CA MET A 507 -21.81 19.79 -27.19
C MET A 507 -22.54 19.52 -25.87
N ASN A 508 -22.87 20.55 -25.09
CA ASN A 508 -23.48 20.44 -23.75
C ASN A 508 -22.71 19.50 -22.80
N ILE A 509 -21.38 19.52 -22.91
CA ILE A 509 -20.47 18.79 -22.03
C ILE A 509 -19.90 19.74 -20.97
N PRO A 510 -19.42 19.23 -19.83
CA PRO A 510 -18.76 20.09 -18.84
C PRO A 510 -17.51 20.79 -19.39
N LEU A 511 -17.18 21.94 -18.80
CA LEU A 511 -15.96 22.67 -19.10
C LEU A 511 -14.73 21.77 -18.88
N HIS A 512 -13.74 21.93 -19.75
CA HIS A 512 -12.51 21.14 -19.69
C HIS A 512 -11.82 21.26 -18.31
N PRO A 513 -11.43 20.14 -17.66
CA PRO A 513 -10.91 20.12 -16.29
C PRO A 513 -9.74 21.07 -16.01
N TYR A 514 -8.89 21.34 -16.99
CA TYR A 514 -7.77 22.30 -16.86
C TYR A 514 -8.23 23.73 -16.50
N TYR A 515 -9.45 24.09 -16.92
CA TYR A 515 -10.10 25.39 -16.73
C TYR A 515 -11.24 25.35 -15.70
N THR A 516 -11.39 24.23 -15.00
CA THR A 516 -12.40 24.04 -13.95
C THR A 516 -11.72 24.18 -12.59
N TYR A 517 -12.27 25.05 -11.74
CA TYR A 517 -11.70 25.39 -10.43
C TYR A 517 -12.37 24.63 -9.29
N HIS A 518 -11.78 24.71 -8.09
CA HIS A 518 -12.23 23.98 -6.90
C HIS A 518 -13.42 24.65 -6.19
N TRP A 519 -14.51 24.89 -6.92
CA TRP A 519 -15.68 25.65 -6.46
C TRP A 519 -16.35 25.11 -5.18
N ASN A 520 -16.23 23.81 -4.90
CA ASN A 520 -16.75 23.19 -3.67
C ASN A 520 -15.94 23.51 -2.40
N LEU A 521 -14.80 24.20 -2.51
CA LEU A 521 -13.93 24.51 -1.37
C LEU A 521 -14.17 25.89 -0.77
N ILE A 522 -15.07 26.68 -1.36
CA ILE A 522 -15.51 27.96 -0.82
C ILE A 522 -16.99 27.88 -0.46
N ASP A 523 -17.37 28.62 0.59
CA ASP A 523 -18.76 28.78 1.00
C ASP A 523 -19.45 29.94 0.23
N LEU A 524 -20.77 30.04 0.39
CA LEU A 524 -21.57 31.08 -0.25
C LEU A 524 -21.19 32.50 0.20
N ALA A 525 -20.76 32.67 1.46
CA ALA A 525 -20.34 33.96 1.99
C ALA A 525 -19.09 34.48 1.29
N ARG A 526 -18.03 33.66 1.20
CA ARG A 526 -16.80 33.99 0.46
C ARG A 526 -17.08 34.16 -1.02
N PHE A 527 -17.95 33.35 -1.60
CA PHE A 527 -18.35 33.51 -2.99
C PHE A 527 -19.08 34.84 -3.23
N GLY A 528 -19.98 35.25 -2.34
CA GLY A 528 -20.66 36.55 -2.37
C GLY A 528 -19.67 37.72 -2.31
N LEU A 529 -18.72 37.68 -1.38
CA LEU A 529 -17.64 38.68 -1.28
C LEU A 529 -16.79 38.74 -2.56
N MET A 530 -16.49 37.59 -3.15
CA MET A 530 -15.80 37.51 -4.43
C MET A 530 -16.62 38.21 -5.53
N LEU A 531 -17.93 37.98 -5.62
CA LEU A 531 -18.78 38.65 -6.61
C LEU A 531 -18.88 40.17 -6.39
N GLU A 532 -18.91 40.65 -5.15
CA GLU A 532 -18.87 42.09 -4.85
C GLU A 532 -17.54 42.73 -5.26
N TRP A 533 -16.45 42.01 -5.05
CA TRP A 533 -15.13 42.46 -5.44
C TRP A 533 -14.98 42.58 -6.96
N PHE A 534 -15.64 41.70 -7.73
CA PHE A 534 -15.63 41.74 -9.19
C PHE A 534 -16.29 43.00 -9.79
N ASP A 535 -17.25 43.64 -9.09
CA ASP A 535 -17.82 44.93 -9.52
C ASP A 535 -16.78 46.05 -9.53
N LYS A 536 -15.78 45.96 -8.64
CA LYS A 536 -14.70 46.94 -8.55
C LYS A 536 -13.62 46.70 -9.61
N GLY A 537 -13.72 45.60 -10.36
CA GLY A 537 -12.76 45.17 -11.36
C GLY A 537 -13.02 45.75 -12.74
N LYS A 538 -11.95 45.83 -13.54
CA LYS A 538 -12.01 46.18 -14.95
C LYS A 538 -11.73 44.95 -15.80
N VAL A 539 -12.66 44.62 -16.70
CA VAL A 539 -12.50 43.55 -17.69
C VAL A 539 -12.01 44.15 -19.00
N GLU A 540 -10.84 43.73 -19.46
CA GLU A 540 -10.30 44.12 -20.76
C GLU A 540 -10.70 43.11 -21.83
N ARG A 541 -11.28 43.61 -22.93
CA ARG A 541 -11.85 42.79 -24.00
C ARG A 541 -11.30 43.20 -25.36
N GLU A 542 -11.14 42.23 -26.24
CA GLU A 542 -10.89 42.40 -27.67
C GLU A 542 -11.98 41.65 -28.45
N GLY A 543 -13.01 42.37 -28.88
CA GLY A 543 -14.25 41.76 -29.37
C GLY A 543 -14.94 40.94 -28.27
N ASP A 544 -15.29 39.68 -28.58
CA ASP A 544 -15.89 38.74 -27.63
C ASP A 544 -14.85 38.04 -26.72
N LYS A 545 -13.56 38.29 -26.93
CA LYS A 545 -12.48 37.67 -26.15
C LYS A 545 -12.15 38.50 -24.92
N ILE A 546 -12.03 37.83 -23.78
CA ILE A 546 -11.63 38.44 -22.52
C ILE A 546 -10.13 38.25 -22.36
N LEU A 547 -9.36 39.34 -22.37
CA LEU A 547 -7.91 39.31 -22.30
C LEU A 547 -7.41 39.23 -20.86
N LYS A 548 -7.94 40.10 -20.00
CA LYS A 548 -7.60 40.12 -18.57
C LYS A 548 -8.70 40.72 -17.71
N ILE A 549 -8.70 40.35 -16.44
CA ILE A 549 -9.53 40.95 -15.39
C ILE A 549 -8.57 41.58 -14.39
N VAL A 550 -8.72 42.88 -14.12
CA VAL A 550 -7.89 43.64 -13.19
C VAL A 550 -8.77 44.05 -12.01
N LEU A 551 -8.42 43.60 -10.81
CA LEU A 551 -9.16 43.85 -9.57
C LEU A 551 -8.26 44.63 -8.60
N PRO A 552 -8.80 45.56 -7.78
CA PRO A 552 -8.02 46.18 -6.71
C PRO A 552 -7.60 45.11 -5.70
N LEU A 553 -6.38 45.17 -5.18
CA LEU A 553 -5.90 44.20 -4.20
C LEU A 553 -6.72 44.29 -2.92
N ASP A 554 -7.44 43.20 -2.61
CA ASP A 554 -8.23 43.06 -1.40
C ASP A 554 -8.01 41.62 -0.86
N PRO A 555 -7.31 41.43 0.28
CA PRO A 555 -6.92 40.11 0.77
C PRO A 555 -8.08 39.14 1.02
N GLU A 556 -9.22 39.66 1.51
CA GLU A 556 -10.38 38.84 1.89
C GLU A 556 -11.03 38.14 0.67
N PRO A 557 -11.50 38.84 -0.37
CA PRO A 557 -12.04 38.21 -1.57
C PRO A 557 -10.95 37.56 -2.43
N LYS A 558 -9.69 38.03 -2.38
CA LYS A 558 -8.56 37.35 -3.03
C LYS A 558 -8.37 35.93 -2.49
N ARG A 559 -8.58 35.70 -1.19
CA ARG A 559 -8.47 34.36 -0.59
C ARG A 559 -9.47 33.37 -1.23
N ALA A 560 -10.63 33.83 -1.71
CA ALA A 560 -11.54 32.96 -2.45
C ALA A 560 -10.90 32.43 -3.75
N LEU A 561 -10.15 33.28 -4.48
CA LEU A 561 -9.42 32.87 -5.69
C LEU A 561 -8.31 31.85 -5.39
N GLU A 562 -7.59 32.06 -4.29
CA GLU A 562 -6.55 31.14 -3.82
C GLU A 562 -7.15 29.77 -3.47
N LEU A 563 -8.28 29.74 -2.73
CA LEU A 563 -8.94 28.51 -2.29
C LEU A 563 -9.60 27.71 -3.42
N ILE A 564 -10.04 28.36 -4.50
CA ILE A 564 -10.50 27.64 -5.71
C ILE A 564 -9.33 27.21 -6.61
N GLY A 565 -8.10 27.57 -6.26
CA GLY A 565 -6.88 27.23 -7.01
C GLY A 565 -6.75 27.98 -8.34
N MET A 566 -7.24 29.22 -8.42
CA MET A 566 -7.21 29.98 -9.67
C MET A 566 -5.89 30.73 -9.84
N PRO A 567 -5.14 30.51 -10.95
CA PRO A 567 -3.93 31.27 -11.23
C PRO A 567 -4.20 32.76 -11.44
N HIS A 568 -3.44 33.62 -10.76
CA HIS A 568 -3.55 35.08 -10.86
C HIS A 568 -2.25 35.75 -10.42
N LEU A 569 -1.95 36.92 -10.98
CA LEU A 569 -0.78 37.73 -10.66
C LEU A 569 -1.13 38.83 -9.66
N VAL A 570 -0.16 39.23 -8.85
CA VAL A 570 -0.23 40.47 -8.07
C VAL A 570 0.73 41.48 -8.67
N VAL A 571 0.22 42.65 -9.09
CA VAL A 571 0.99 43.68 -9.79
C VAL A 571 1.06 44.94 -8.95
N ASN A 572 2.26 45.48 -8.79
CA ASN A 572 2.58 46.69 -8.01
C ASN A 572 2.09 46.64 -6.54
N ASN A 573 1.75 45.46 -6.02
CA ASN A 573 1.08 45.28 -4.72
C ASN A 573 -0.23 46.09 -4.59
N GLU A 574 -0.88 46.40 -5.71
CA GLU A 574 -2.10 47.20 -5.78
C GLU A 574 -3.23 46.49 -6.52
N PHE A 575 -2.90 45.57 -7.44
CA PHE A 575 -3.88 44.92 -8.30
C PHE A 575 -3.69 43.41 -8.36
N VAL A 576 -4.82 42.69 -8.44
CA VAL A 576 -4.87 41.27 -8.80
C VAL A 576 -5.25 41.17 -10.28
N VAL A 577 -4.46 40.45 -11.08
CA VAL A 577 -4.66 40.31 -12.52
C VAL A 577 -4.86 38.85 -12.88
N ILE A 578 -6.00 38.55 -13.49
CA ILE A 578 -6.31 37.24 -14.06
C ILE A 578 -6.12 37.34 -15.57
N GLU A 579 -5.19 36.57 -16.13
CA GLU A 579 -4.78 36.72 -17.53
C GLU A 579 -5.27 35.59 -18.45
N LYS A 580 -5.38 35.93 -19.75
CA LYS A 580 -5.49 34.98 -20.88
C LYS A 580 -6.70 34.04 -20.70
N GLY A 581 -6.49 32.74 -20.95
CA GLY A 581 -7.55 31.73 -20.92
C GLY A 581 -8.22 31.57 -19.56
N HIS A 582 -7.55 31.87 -18.44
CA HIS A 582 -8.18 31.77 -17.12
C HIS A 582 -9.26 32.83 -16.92
N ALA A 583 -9.03 34.06 -17.42
CA ALA A 583 -10.03 35.12 -17.40
C ALA A 583 -11.27 34.74 -18.21
N HIS A 584 -11.07 34.20 -19.42
CA HIS A 584 -12.16 33.76 -20.28
C HIS A 584 -12.96 32.60 -19.65
N ALA A 585 -12.27 31.57 -19.17
CA ALA A 585 -12.90 30.42 -18.53
C ALA A 585 -13.65 30.77 -17.24
N LEU A 586 -13.11 31.69 -16.44
CA LEU A 586 -13.77 32.16 -15.22
C LEU A 586 -15.09 32.85 -15.54
N MET A 587 -15.08 33.78 -16.50
CA MET A 587 -16.30 34.52 -16.86
C MET A 587 -17.36 33.60 -17.47
N ALA A 588 -16.96 32.62 -18.27
CA ALA A 588 -17.86 31.57 -18.75
C ALA A 588 -18.44 30.74 -17.59
N SER A 589 -17.60 30.35 -16.62
CA SER A 589 -18.03 29.62 -15.42
C SER A 589 -19.04 30.41 -14.58
N LEU A 590 -18.87 31.74 -14.47
CA LEU A 590 -19.79 32.64 -13.78
C LEU A 590 -21.03 32.99 -14.61
N GLY A 591 -21.08 32.64 -15.90
CA GLY A 591 -22.17 33.03 -16.80
C GLY A 591 -22.19 34.53 -17.13
N VAL A 592 -21.06 35.22 -17.00
CA VAL A 592 -20.99 36.67 -17.14
C VAL A 592 -20.54 37.04 -18.55
N THR A 593 -21.47 37.50 -19.37
CA THR A 593 -21.21 38.04 -20.71
C THR A 593 -21.32 39.56 -20.74
N GLN A 594 -22.21 40.12 -19.93
CA GLN A 594 -22.48 41.55 -19.75
C GLN A 594 -22.41 41.93 -18.26
N GLU A 595 -22.25 43.22 -17.96
CA GLU A 595 -22.17 43.70 -16.56
C GLU A 595 -23.42 43.34 -15.73
N LYS A 596 -24.60 43.29 -16.37
CA LYS A 596 -25.87 42.94 -15.70
C LYS A 596 -25.91 41.50 -15.18
N ASP A 597 -25.14 40.59 -15.79
CA ASP A 597 -25.17 39.17 -15.44
C ASP A 597 -24.59 38.92 -14.04
N LEU A 598 -23.56 39.70 -13.66
CA LEU A 598 -22.95 39.60 -12.34
C LEU A 598 -23.91 40.04 -11.22
N ALA A 599 -24.70 41.10 -11.47
CA ALA A 599 -25.75 41.54 -10.55
C ALA A 599 -26.86 40.48 -10.39
N SER A 600 -27.25 39.82 -11.49
CA SER A 600 -28.20 38.70 -11.44
C SER A 600 -27.67 37.51 -10.65
N LEU A 601 -26.40 37.13 -10.86
CA LEU A 601 -25.77 36.04 -10.11
C LEU A 601 -25.70 36.35 -8.61
N ARG A 602 -25.34 37.58 -8.24
CA ARG A 602 -25.33 38.00 -6.83
C ARG A 602 -26.73 37.89 -6.21
N LYS A 603 -27.76 38.33 -6.94
CA LYS A 603 -29.14 38.19 -6.48
C LYS A 603 -29.49 36.72 -6.22
N THR A 604 -29.13 35.82 -7.14
CA THR A 604 -29.31 34.38 -6.95
C THR A 604 -28.59 33.87 -5.70
N VAL A 605 -27.35 34.28 -5.45
CA VAL A 605 -26.61 33.89 -4.25
C VAL A 605 -27.27 34.42 -2.97
N SER A 606 -27.75 35.66 -2.97
CA SER A 606 -28.42 36.27 -1.80
C SER A 606 -29.82 35.70 -1.50
N GLU A 607 -30.48 35.10 -2.49
CA GLU A 607 -31.79 34.47 -2.34
C GLU A 607 -31.69 33.02 -1.83
N VAL A 608 -30.48 32.45 -1.79
CA VAL A 608 -30.25 31.12 -1.21
C VAL A 608 -30.33 31.24 0.32
N PRO A 609 -31.23 30.49 0.98
CA PRO A 609 -31.31 30.51 2.44
C PRO A 609 -30.01 30.05 3.10
N ASP A 610 -29.64 30.68 4.22
CA ASP A 610 -28.43 30.36 4.99
C ASP A 610 -28.41 28.90 5.49
N ASP A 611 -29.58 28.28 5.65
CA ASP A 611 -29.76 26.88 6.07
C ASP A 611 -29.78 25.88 4.89
N SER A 612 -29.62 26.34 3.65
CA SER A 612 -29.60 25.45 2.49
C SER A 612 -28.25 24.72 2.35
N GLU A 613 -28.30 23.45 1.95
CA GLU A 613 -27.10 22.65 1.62
C GLU A 613 -26.57 22.93 0.19
N THR A 614 -27.01 24.02 -0.45
CA THR A 614 -26.66 24.35 -1.85
C THR A 614 -25.19 24.77 -1.95
N SER A 615 -24.42 24.08 -2.79
CA SER A 615 -23.01 24.42 -3.04
C SER A 615 -22.84 25.51 -4.11
N VAL A 616 -21.71 26.23 -4.07
CA VAL A 616 -21.33 27.21 -5.12
C VAL A 616 -21.31 26.55 -6.50
N LEU A 617 -20.80 25.33 -6.61
CA LEU A 617 -20.77 24.57 -7.86
C LEU A 617 -22.17 24.32 -8.42
N GLU A 618 -23.17 24.03 -7.56
CA GLU A 618 -24.55 23.81 -7.99
C GLU A 618 -25.19 25.09 -8.52
N ILE A 619 -24.91 26.23 -7.89
CA ILE A 619 -25.37 27.54 -8.37
C ILE A 619 -24.76 27.81 -9.74
N LEU A 620 -23.44 27.69 -9.86
CA LEU A 620 -22.72 27.93 -11.12
C LEU A 620 -23.13 26.95 -12.23
N SER A 621 -23.46 25.71 -11.90
CA SER A 621 -23.91 24.74 -12.90
C SER A 621 -25.32 25.03 -13.45
N LYS A 622 -26.13 25.85 -12.74
CA LYS A 622 -27.47 26.28 -13.18
C LYS A 622 -27.49 27.66 -13.83
N SER A 623 -26.61 28.55 -13.36
CA SER A 623 -26.56 29.97 -13.77
C SER A 623 -25.42 30.27 -14.74
N GLY A 624 -24.39 29.44 -14.75
CA GLY A 624 -23.23 29.58 -15.62
C GLY A 624 -23.56 29.28 -17.08
N ASP A 625 -22.75 29.84 -17.95
CA ASP A 625 -22.86 29.68 -19.40
C ASP A 625 -22.23 28.35 -19.87
N VAL A 626 -21.47 27.69 -19.00
CA VAL A 626 -20.91 26.35 -19.21
C VAL A 626 -21.29 25.43 -18.07
N ARG A 627 -21.46 24.14 -18.39
CA ARG A 627 -21.69 23.12 -17.36
C ARG A 627 -20.41 22.86 -16.59
N LEU A 628 -20.49 22.76 -15.26
CA LEU A 628 -19.35 22.45 -14.41
C LEU A 628 -19.47 21.07 -13.77
N ARG A 629 -18.33 20.50 -13.39
CA ARG A 629 -18.22 19.29 -12.58
C ARG A 629 -17.27 19.53 -11.42
N ASP A 630 -17.41 18.73 -10.38
CA ASP A 630 -16.55 18.83 -9.21
C ASP A 630 -15.10 18.47 -9.57
N LYS A 631 -14.23 19.49 -9.62
CA LYS A 631 -12.80 19.33 -9.85
C LYS A 631 -12.11 18.64 -8.68
N SER A 632 -12.59 18.85 -7.47
CA SER A 632 -11.95 18.43 -6.22
C SER A 632 -12.10 16.93 -5.98
N GLY A 633 -13.34 16.42 -6.02
CA GLY A 633 -13.62 15.05 -5.58
C GLY A 633 -13.15 14.85 -4.14
N LEU A 634 -12.30 13.84 -3.91
CA LEU A 634 -11.74 13.54 -2.59
C LEU A 634 -10.23 13.83 -2.53
N PHE A 635 -9.80 14.51 -1.48
CA PHE A 635 -8.39 14.68 -1.12
C PHE A 635 -7.92 13.55 -0.20
N ILE A 636 -6.69 13.09 -0.41
CA ILE A 636 -6.03 12.04 0.34
C ILE A 636 -4.95 12.67 1.22
N GLY A 637 -5.06 12.41 2.53
CA GLY A 637 -4.01 12.74 3.48
C GLY A 637 -2.75 11.87 3.28
N GLY A 638 -1.59 12.41 3.65
CA GLY A 638 -0.32 11.74 3.40
C GLY A 638 0.80 12.24 4.29
N ARG A 639 1.77 11.35 4.56
CA ARG A 639 3.04 11.71 5.18
C ARG A 639 4.19 10.89 4.61
N MET A 640 5.40 11.39 4.80
CA MET A 640 6.60 10.64 4.49
C MET A 640 6.72 9.40 5.42
N GLY A 641 6.94 8.24 4.79
CA GLY A 641 7.32 6.99 5.42
C GLY A 641 8.84 6.76 5.29
N ARG A 642 9.25 5.60 4.79
CA ARG A 642 10.67 5.28 4.59
C ARG A 642 11.20 5.86 3.27
N PRO A 643 12.39 6.48 3.25
CA PRO A 643 13.09 6.81 2.02
C PRO A 643 13.44 5.55 1.24
N GLU A 644 13.74 5.73 -0.03
CA GLU A 644 14.34 4.74 -0.89
C GLU A 644 15.72 4.27 -0.37
N LYS A 645 16.12 3.07 -0.78
CA LYS A 645 17.41 2.49 -0.39
C LYS A 645 17.96 1.64 -1.53
N ALA A 646 19.15 2.01 -2.01
CA ALA A 646 19.99 1.20 -2.91
C ALA A 646 21.35 0.86 -2.26
N LYS A 647 21.44 0.92 -0.93
CA LYS A 647 22.68 0.66 -0.18
C LYS A 647 23.04 -0.83 -0.23
N MET A 648 24.34 -1.13 -0.32
CA MET A 648 24.88 -2.48 -0.14
C MET A 648 24.40 -3.10 1.18
N ARG A 649 24.07 -4.40 1.16
CA ARG A 649 23.78 -5.16 2.38
C ARG A 649 25.11 -5.49 3.07
N LYS A 650 25.34 -4.89 4.24
CA LYS A 650 26.51 -5.16 5.09
C LYS A 650 26.05 -5.77 6.41
N LEU A 651 26.73 -6.81 6.87
CA LEU A 651 26.59 -7.30 8.24
C LEU A 651 27.28 -6.31 9.19
N THR A 652 26.86 -6.30 10.46
CA THR A 652 27.54 -5.54 11.51
C THR A 652 29.00 -5.98 11.59
N GLY A 653 29.93 -5.01 11.63
CA GLY A 653 31.37 -5.27 11.52
C GLY A 653 31.91 -5.37 10.08
N SER A 654 31.03 -5.38 9.07
CA SER A 654 31.40 -5.51 7.65
C SER A 654 32.43 -6.62 7.37
N PRO A 655 32.19 -7.86 7.84
CA PRO A 655 33.12 -8.96 7.64
C PRO A 655 33.32 -9.23 6.14
N HIS A 656 34.56 -9.48 5.74
CA HIS A 656 34.90 -9.92 4.40
C HIS A 656 34.79 -11.45 4.24
N VAL A 657 34.86 -12.19 5.35
CA VAL A 657 34.79 -13.66 5.39
C VAL A 657 34.06 -14.12 6.66
N LEU A 658 33.37 -15.25 6.59
CA LEU A 658 32.74 -15.89 7.75
C LEU A 658 33.73 -16.87 8.40
N PHE A 659 34.66 -16.34 9.19
CA PHE A 659 35.61 -17.13 9.98
C PHE A 659 35.69 -16.54 11.39
N PRO A 660 35.49 -17.34 12.46
CA PRO A 660 35.54 -16.83 13.82
C PRO A 660 37.00 -16.55 14.23
N VAL A 661 37.25 -15.33 14.74
CA VAL A 661 38.58 -14.89 15.21
C VAL A 661 38.62 -14.57 16.71
N GLY A 662 37.56 -14.92 17.44
CA GLY A 662 37.48 -14.71 18.88
C GLY A 662 37.66 -13.26 19.32
N GLU A 663 38.17 -13.08 20.54
CA GLU A 663 38.63 -11.79 21.04
C GLU A 663 40.00 -11.41 20.45
N GLU A 664 40.77 -12.40 19.99
CA GLU A 664 42.10 -12.22 19.40
C GLU A 664 42.07 -11.38 18.11
N GLY A 665 40.95 -11.36 17.38
CA GLY A 665 40.75 -10.42 16.26
C GLY A 665 40.57 -8.95 16.68
N GLY A 666 40.60 -8.65 17.98
CA GLY A 666 40.41 -7.33 18.56
C GLY A 666 39.04 -6.72 18.28
N ARG A 667 38.93 -5.41 18.49
CA ARG A 667 37.66 -4.67 18.34
C ARG A 667 37.02 -4.83 16.95
N LEU A 668 37.84 -4.96 15.90
CA LEU A 668 37.37 -5.06 14.52
C LEU A 668 37.16 -6.51 14.06
N ARG A 669 37.46 -7.51 14.90
CA ARG A 669 37.45 -8.93 14.52
C ARG A 669 38.24 -9.16 13.23
N CYS A 670 39.46 -8.62 13.20
CA CYS A 670 40.35 -8.62 12.05
C CYS A 670 41.28 -9.83 12.10
N PHE A 671 41.43 -10.50 10.96
CA PHE A 671 42.32 -11.67 10.84
C PHE A 671 43.79 -11.29 11.10
N GLN A 672 44.23 -10.10 10.69
CA GLN A 672 45.61 -9.63 10.92
C GLN A 672 45.94 -9.51 12.42
N ALA A 673 45.00 -9.02 13.24
CA ALA A 673 45.21 -8.94 14.69
C ALA A 673 45.32 -10.34 15.33
N ALA A 674 44.48 -11.28 14.90
CA ALA A 674 44.56 -12.66 15.36
C ALA A 674 45.86 -13.36 14.92
N LEU A 675 46.43 -12.98 13.76
CA LEU A 675 47.74 -13.47 13.32
C LEU A 675 48.88 -12.96 14.23
N ASP A 676 48.81 -11.70 14.67
CA ASP A 676 49.81 -11.13 15.60
C ASP A 676 49.79 -11.82 16.97
N GLU A 677 48.60 -12.19 17.47
CA GLU A 677 48.43 -13.00 18.69
C GLU A 677 48.86 -14.47 18.49
N GLY A 678 48.87 -14.96 17.25
CA GLY A 678 49.32 -16.31 16.89
C GLY A 678 48.38 -17.45 17.30
N ARG A 679 47.20 -17.15 17.87
CA ARG A 679 46.17 -18.15 18.25
C ARG A 679 44.77 -17.57 18.17
N ILE A 680 43.77 -18.44 18.07
CA ILE A 680 42.34 -18.09 18.10
C ILE A 680 41.62 -19.04 19.05
N THR A 681 40.79 -18.50 19.94
CA THR A 681 39.88 -19.28 20.78
C THR A 681 38.44 -19.02 20.33
N ALA A 682 37.80 -20.02 19.73
CA ALA A 682 36.40 -19.94 19.30
C ALA A 682 35.78 -21.34 19.17
N ASP A 683 34.46 -21.40 19.01
CA ASP A 683 33.75 -22.63 18.70
C ASP A 683 33.93 -23.00 17.22
N PHE A 684 34.58 -24.13 16.98
CA PHE A 684 34.79 -24.68 15.64
C PHE A 684 34.12 -26.05 15.48
N PRO A 685 33.61 -26.39 14.29
CA PRO A 685 33.33 -27.77 13.97
C PRO A 685 34.64 -28.57 13.94
N VAL A 686 34.64 -29.78 14.51
CA VAL A 686 35.80 -30.68 14.50
C VAL A 686 35.54 -31.82 13.53
N TYR A 687 36.43 -31.98 12.55
CA TYR A 687 36.43 -33.06 11.58
C TYR A 687 37.58 -34.02 11.86
N LYS A 688 37.36 -35.32 11.69
CA LYS A 688 38.42 -36.34 11.80
C LYS A 688 38.79 -36.88 10.41
N CYS A 689 40.06 -36.77 10.04
CA CYS A 689 40.56 -37.32 8.78
C CYS A 689 40.53 -38.86 8.82
N THR A 690 39.91 -39.50 7.83
CA THR A 690 39.85 -40.97 7.76
C THR A 690 41.16 -41.64 7.36
N LYS A 691 42.13 -40.89 6.82
CA LYS A 691 43.40 -41.41 6.30
C LYS A 691 44.56 -41.31 7.31
N CYS A 692 44.68 -40.18 7.99
CA CYS A 692 45.74 -39.95 8.98
C CYS A 692 45.23 -39.79 10.42
N GLU A 693 43.91 -39.90 10.63
CA GLU A 693 43.23 -39.83 11.93
C GLU A 693 43.35 -38.52 12.72
N LYS A 694 44.04 -37.51 12.16
CA LYS A 694 44.14 -36.18 12.76
C LYS A 694 42.82 -35.43 12.71
N GLU A 695 42.61 -34.62 13.74
CA GLU A 695 41.50 -33.66 13.81
C GLU A 695 41.86 -32.35 13.11
N THR A 696 40.87 -31.72 12.50
CA THR A 696 41.01 -30.43 11.82
C THR A 696 39.68 -29.66 11.89
N ILE A 697 39.73 -28.36 11.65
CA ILE A 697 38.54 -27.49 11.55
C ILE A 697 38.04 -27.33 10.11
N SER A 698 38.75 -27.91 9.13
CA SER A 698 38.44 -27.81 7.71
C SER A 698 37.89 -29.12 7.14
N PRO A 699 37.03 -29.08 6.11
CA PRO A 699 36.52 -30.31 5.46
C PRO A 699 37.61 -31.17 4.79
N ILE A 700 38.74 -30.56 4.39
CA ILE A 700 39.88 -31.22 3.77
C ILE A 700 41.06 -31.22 4.74
N CYS A 701 41.73 -32.36 4.86
CA CYS A 701 42.90 -32.48 5.72
C CYS A 701 44.10 -31.74 5.12
N GLU A 702 44.65 -30.79 5.86
CA GLU A 702 45.83 -30.01 5.47
C GLU A 702 47.12 -30.85 5.32
N HIS A 703 47.13 -32.08 5.85
CA HIS A 703 48.31 -32.96 5.78
C HIS A 703 48.30 -33.93 4.59
N CYS A 704 47.14 -34.46 4.19
CA CYS A 704 47.07 -35.53 3.18
C CYS A 704 46.13 -35.26 2.01
N GLY A 705 45.48 -34.08 1.98
CA GLY A 705 44.32 -33.82 1.13
C GLY A 705 43.13 -34.68 1.52
#